data_AF-A0A8H9I6W5-F1
#
_entry.id   AF-A0A8H9I6W5-F1
#
_cell.length_a   1.000
_cell.length_b   1.000
_cell.length_c   1.000
_cell.angle_alpha   90.00
_cell.angle_beta   90.00
_cell.angle_gamma   90.00
#
_symmetry.space_group_name_H-M   'P 1'
#
loop_
_entity.id
_entity.type
_entity.pdbx_description
1 polymer ?
#
loop_
_entity_poly.entity_id
_entity_poly.type
_entity_poly.pdbx_seq_one_letter_code
_entity_poly.pdbx_strand_id
1 'polypeptide(L)'
;MNWQLAHIGPYTVNAPAGMPLVLCMLLGAILLLAWVFSSLFMLKKTPKAPSEKSLFKGDRATLLLSINTLAFIFLLGILLDITSTSTQTIRAVLVTKGTTPELLDTLKNQAPPNVNIDANTSWFTMLSDLPVEHAKYLPSASLLPQAIGDLNELIVVGDGLSSAQWQSLFSAAKNWGSASQSKIAITVVPSNKVMGIGELTWQKQLTIGDSLSIRGALQGAGEQGQDAAESYLLQLISPSGDVEQTQTIKDGQSFTLEALPKVAGQWHYQLRLRDKHTQALIAENEIAVSISQNSLPNMAPSDVSNQLPLNTPSIAIWQSSPSFETKHIKQWASETGSPVTVVSQISQDAYQRQYVNQPKPDTGTANQNGDPFYQSSTLDNIDLLFIDGRGLIRLSSSQRARLRQAVANGLGLLVLADGALVANQNAALTEALHLPLLREDKQAIDAFSIIYPNASAPSSTDATLATSAIRFDGNKGDTLLAAPNGRPLVKRHLLELGRVAVTLLPRTYEWKLNQTNGAYEQLWHYLVQQVARNTQDDFWLKEQNNQLTFTNKQSQACLRTSKLRQGAHGVIEYIDEQSGEIAQQPLMLNQRPEQPNIWCAHYWPPSPGWLRLSLKDEQGNVNVQKGSSVNTSQAPLLTPEQYRYVYPTTGWLAQQQAFKHNASKSVAALSSARHVDSSQVPINKGLFFGCLVFLLSLLWIVRRLL
;
A
#
# COMPACT_ATOMS: atom_id res chain seq x y z
N MET A 1 47.13 17.32 17.54
CA MET A 1 45.95 18.11 17.95
C MET A 1 46.25 19.55 17.62
N ASN A 2 45.48 20.17 16.72
CA ASN A 2 45.61 21.59 16.42
C ASN A 2 44.73 22.36 17.40
N TRP A 3 45.28 23.40 18.00
CA TRP A 3 44.55 24.23 18.96
C TRP A 3 43.92 25.40 18.23
N GLN A 4 42.62 25.60 18.39
CA GLN A 4 41.93 26.75 17.81
C GLN A 4 42.31 28.02 18.59
N LEU A 5 42.94 28.97 17.91
CA LEU A 5 43.44 30.22 18.51
C LEU A 5 42.41 31.35 18.39
N ALA A 6 41.73 31.43 17.25
CA ALA A 6 40.70 32.45 17.01
C ALA A 6 39.70 32.00 15.92
N HIS A 7 38.50 32.56 15.98
CA HIS A 7 37.48 32.43 14.94
C HIS A 7 37.09 33.83 14.47
N ILE A 8 37.34 34.15 13.19
CA ILE A 8 37.12 35.49 12.62
C ILE A 8 36.30 35.32 11.34
N GLY A 9 34.99 35.58 11.41
CA GLY A 9 34.09 35.40 10.26
C GLY A 9 34.11 33.96 9.72
N PRO A 10 34.31 33.72 8.40
CA PRO A 10 34.37 32.38 7.81
C PRO A 10 35.72 31.68 7.99
N TYR A 11 36.65 32.27 8.76
CA TYR A 11 38.01 31.78 8.93
C TYR A 11 38.27 31.29 10.35
N THR A 12 38.84 30.10 10.44
CA THR A 12 39.36 29.52 11.67
C THR A 12 40.88 29.58 11.65
N VAL A 13 41.44 30.18 12.70
CA VAL A 13 42.89 30.31 12.89
C VAL A 13 43.32 29.29 13.93
N ASN A 14 44.12 28.33 13.49
CA ASN A 14 44.63 27.24 14.32
C ASN A 14 46.15 27.39 14.55
N ALA A 15 46.61 26.80 15.64
CA ALA A 15 48.02 26.59 15.88
C ALA A 15 48.63 25.72 14.76
N PRO A 16 49.93 25.88 14.45
CA PRO A 16 50.60 25.10 13.43
C PRO A 16 50.44 23.60 13.67
N ALA A 17 50.16 22.86 12.59
CA ALA A 17 49.95 21.42 12.67
C ALA A 17 51.06 20.68 13.44
N GLY A 18 50.66 19.94 14.47
CA GLY A 18 51.57 19.08 15.24
C GLY A 18 52.35 19.78 16.37
N MET A 19 52.16 21.08 16.63
CA MET A 19 52.81 21.76 17.75
C MET A 19 52.04 21.61 19.09
N PRO A 20 52.72 21.24 20.21
CA PRO A 20 52.10 21.23 21.53
C PRO A 20 51.83 22.65 22.05
N LEU A 21 50.81 22.80 22.91
CA LEU A 21 50.32 24.09 23.41
C LEU A 21 51.42 24.94 24.07
N VAL A 22 52.32 24.30 24.82
CA VAL A 22 53.46 24.97 25.49
C VAL A 22 54.40 25.60 24.46
N LEU A 23 54.68 24.89 23.36
CA LEU A 23 55.53 25.40 22.28
C LEU A 23 54.85 26.55 21.53
N CYS A 24 53.53 26.49 21.38
CA CYS A 24 52.74 27.58 20.77
C CYS A 24 52.76 28.84 21.63
N MET A 25 52.61 28.71 22.95
CA MET A 25 52.71 29.85 23.89
C MET A 25 54.11 30.46 23.87
N LEU A 26 55.15 29.62 23.81
CA LEU A 26 56.54 30.06 23.75
C LEU A 26 56.84 30.77 22.42
N LEU A 27 56.37 30.21 21.29
CA LEU A 27 56.46 30.84 19.97
C LEU A 27 55.73 32.19 19.94
N GLY A 28 54.52 32.27 20.51
CA GLY A 28 53.76 33.50 20.64
C GLY A 28 54.48 34.57 21.45
N ALA A 29 55.08 34.19 22.58
CA ALA A 29 55.90 35.09 23.39
C ALA A 29 57.14 35.59 22.65
N ILE A 30 57.84 34.72 21.92
CA ILE A 30 58.99 35.09 21.08
C ILE A 30 58.57 36.08 19.99
N LEU A 31 57.47 35.79 19.27
CA LEU A 31 56.98 36.64 18.18
C LEU A 31 56.54 38.02 18.69
N LEU A 32 55.85 38.09 19.83
CA LEU A 32 55.47 39.35 20.47
C LEU A 32 56.70 40.14 20.93
N LEU A 33 57.67 39.49 21.56
CA LEU A 33 58.94 40.14 21.92
C LEU A 33 59.66 40.65 20.67
N ALA A 34 59.73 39.86 19.60
CA ALA A 34 60.35 40.27 18.34
C ALA A 34 59.64 41.49 17.72
N TRP A 35 58.31 41.54 17.75
CA TRP A 35 57.53 42.70 17.31
C TRP A 35 57.78 43.94 18.19
N VAL A 36 57.80 43.78 19.52
CA VAL A 36 58.08 44.89 20.46
C VAL A 36 59.51 45.41 20.28
N PHE A 37 60.51 44.52 20.23
CA PHE A 37 61.91 44.91 20.06
C PHE A 37 62.18 45.53 18.68
N SER A 38 61.62 44.98 17.60
CA SER A 38 61.75 45.59 16.27
C SER A 38 61.12 46.99 16.23
N SER A 39 59.94 47.16 16.83
CA SER A 39 59.27 48.47 16.93
C SER A 39 60.06 49.47 17.77
N LEU A 40 60.59 49.05 18.93
CA LEU A 40 61.45 49.88 19.79
C LEU A 40 62.76 50.25 19.11
N PHE A 41 63.38 49.32 18.37
CA PHE A 41 64.62 49.59 17.63
C PHE A 41 64.40 50.61 16.52
N MET A 42 63.26 50.53 15.83
CA MET A 42 62.86 51.49 14.79
C MET A 42 62.61 52.87 15.39
N LEU A 43 62.00 52.96 16.58
CA LEU A 43 61.82 54.21 17.34
C LEU A 43 63.13 54.79 17.88
N LYS A 44 64.09 53.95 18.30
CA LYS A 44 65.37 54.39 18.89
C LYS A 44 66.39 54.84 17.85
N LYS A 45 66.30 54.33 16.62
CA LYS A 45 67.22 54.65 15.52
C LYS A 45 66.76 55.76 14.58
N THR A 46 65.63 56.43 14.84
CA THR A 46 65.31 57.68 14.14
C THR A 46 66.39 58.72 14.47
N PRO A 47 67.22 59.19 13.53
CA PRO A 47 68.30 60.12 13.84
C PRO A 47 67.74 61.42 14.42
N LYS A 48 68.39 61.96 15.47
CA LYS A 48 68.16 63.34 15.90
C LYS A 48 68.66 64.27 14.79
N ALA A 49 67.75 64.79 13.97
CA ALA A 49 68.08 65.88 13.06
C ALA A 49 68.50 67.13 13.89
N PRO A 50 69.54 67.87 13.47
CA PRO A 50 69.90 69.13 14.10
C PRO A 50 68.86 70.20 13.75
N SER A 51 68.49 70.98 14.77
CA SER A 51 67.82 72.29 14.75
C SER A 51 66.87 72.68 13.60
N GLU A 52 65.70 73.16 14.04
CA GLU A 52 64.71 74.00 13.35
C GLU A 52 63.67 73.33 12.41
N LYS A 53 62.40 73.61 12.76
CA LYS A 53 61.16 73.55 11.97
C LYS A 53 60.96 72.32 11.09
N SER A 54 60.32 71.29 11.64
CA SER A 54 59.63 70.28 10.82
C SER A 54 58.44 69.68 11.56
N LEU A 55 57.26 69.80 10.94
CA LEU A 55 55.98 69.20 11.36
C LEU A 55 55.96 67.65 11.28
N PHE A 56 57.05 67.02 10.81
CA PHE A 56 57.09 65.60 10.46
C PHE A 56 57.84 64.70 11.46
N LYS A 57 57.89 65.06 12.75
CA LYS A 57 58.54 64.24 13.79
C LYS A 57 57.69 63.02 14.20
N GLY A 58 56.37 63.14 14.18
CA GLY A 58 55.41 62.08 14.56
C GLY A 58 55.06 61.15 13.39
N ASP A 59 54.76 61.73 12.23
CA ASP A 59 54.18 61.00 11.08
C ASP A 59 55.11 59.94 10.47
N ARG A 60 56.43 60.12 10.59
CA ARG A 60 57.41 59.14 10.10
C ARG A 60 57.53 57.93 11.02
N ALA A 61 57.52 58.16 12.32
CA ALA A 61 57.56 57.10 13.32
C ALA A 61 56.28 56.27 13.29
N THR A 62 55.13 56.92 13.11
CA THR A 62 53.84 56.23 12.96
C THR A 62 53.78 55.44 11.65
N LEU A 63 54.28 55.97 10.54
CA LEU A 63 54.35 55.25 9.27
C LEU A 63 55.23 53.99 9.37
N LEU A 64 56.45 54.11 9.91
CA LEU A 64 57.35 52.96 10.09
C LEU A 64 56.75 51.90 11.02
N LEU A 65 56.10 52.32 12.10
CA LEU A 65 55.43 51.42 13.04
C LEU A 65 54.25 50.70 12.36
N SER A 66 53.48 51.41 11.53
CA SER A 66 52.36 50.81 10.79
C SER A 66 52.82 49.76 9.79
N ILE A 67 53.89 50.03 9.03
CA ILE A 67 54.45 49.08 8.05
C ILE A 67 55.05 47.86 8.76
N ASN A 68 55.76 48.06 9.88
CA ASN A 68 56.32 46.96 10.68
C ASN A 68 55.22 46.07 11.29
N THR A 69 54.14 46.69 11.78
CA THR A 69 52.99 45.97 12.33
C THR A 69 52.26 45.20 11.23
N LEU A 70 52.10 45.80 10.05
CA LEU A 70 51.50 45.12 8.91
C LEU A 70 52.35 43.93 8.43
N ALA A 71 53.68 44.09 8.36
CA ALA A 71 54.60 42.99 8.04
C ALA A 71 54.50 41.85 9.07
N PHE A 72 54.41 42.18 10.36
CA PHE A 72 54.22 41.19 11.42
C PHE A 72 52.88 40.43 11.30
N ILE A 73 51.80 41.12 10.92
CA ILE A 73 50.50 40.48 10.65
C ILE A 73 50.61 39.47 9.49
N PHE A 74 51.30 39.84 8.40
CA PHE A 74 51.51 38.91 7.27
C PHE A 74 52.42 37.73 7.64
N LEU A 75 53.45 37.93 8.46
CA LEU A 75 54.27 36.85 9.02
C LEU A 75 53.42 35.86 9.84
N LEU A 76 52.52 36.38 10.66
CA LEU A 76 51.60 35.56 11.45
C LEU A 76 50.66 34.75 10.55
N GLY A 77 50.18 35.33 9.44
CA GLY A 77 49.34 34.64 8.45
C GLY A 77 50.02 33.49 7.70
N ILE A 78 51.35 33.47 7.63
CA ILE A 78 52.13 32.35 7.06
C ILE A 78 52.31 31.23 8.10
N LEU A 79 52.60 31.62 9.34
CA LEU A 79 52.92 30.68 10.42
C LEU A 79 51.68 29.95 10.95
N LEU A 80 50.54 30.63 11.04
CA LEU A 80 49.30 30.03 11.53
C LEU A 80 48.59 29.22 10.44
N ASP A 81 47.84 28.19 10.87
CA ASP A 81 47.01 27.40 9.97
C ASP A 81 45.62 28.02 9.88
N ILE A 82 45.40 28.79 8.82
CA ILE A 82 44.14 29.45 8.55
C ILE A 82 43.34 28.61 7.56
N THR A 83 42.19 28.10 8.01
CA THR A 83 41.23 27.38 7.19
C THR A 83 39.98 28.24 6.97
N SER A 84 39.43 28.18 5.77
CA SER A 84 38.13 28.77 5.43
C SER A 84 37.07 27.68 5.43
N THR A 85 35.93 27.93 6.05
CA THR A 85 34.79 27.02 6.00
C THR A 85 34.03 27.26 4.69
N SER A 86 34.15 26.35 3.74
CA SER A 86 33.34 26.38 2.51
C SER A 86 32.15 25.43 2.65
N THR A 87 30.97 26.01 2.57
CA THR A 87 29.69 25.30 2.55
C THR A 87 29.31 25.02 1.10
N GLN A 88 29.38 23.77 0.65
CA GLN A 88 28.89 23.38 -0.68
C GLN A 88 27.62 22.54 -0.54
N THR A 89 26.53 23.02 -1.12
CA THR A 89 25.27 22.27 -1.23
C THR A 89 25.11 21.78 -2.66
N ILE A 90 25.02 20.47 -2.87
CA ILE A 90 24.69 19.90 -4.17
C ILE A 90 23.16 19.95 -4.33
N ARG A 91 22.69 20.71 -5.32
CA ARG A 91 21.27 20.95 -5.57
C ARG A 91 20.85 20.44 -6.95
N ALA A 92 19.66 19.86 -7.02
CA ALA A 92 19.00 19.54 -8.28
C ALA A 92 17.66 20.26 -8.39
N VAL A 93 17.36 20.78 -9.59
CA VAL A 93 16.02 21.22 -9.97
C VAL A 93 15.43 20.20 -10.95
N LEU A 94 14.27 19.64 -10.63
CA LEU A 94 13.52 18.73 -11.48
C LEU A 94 12.24 19.40 -11.97
N VAL A 95 12.22 19.71 -13.27
CA VAL A 95 11.06 20.32 -13.94
C VAL A 95 10.07 19.25 -14.37
N THR A 96 8.81 19.42 -13.98
CA THR A 96 7.69 18.51 -14.26
C THR A 96 6.57 19.23 -15.02
N LYS A 97 5.56 18.48 -15.46
CA LYS A 97 4.38 18.99 -16.21
C LYS A 97 3.71 20.14 -15.46
N GLY A 98 3.10 21.08 -16.18
CA GLY A 98 2.45 22.25 -15.58
C GLY A 98 3.39 23.42 -15.30
N THR A 99 4.70 23.24 -15.51
CA THR A 99 5.68 24.33 -15.41
C THR A 99 5.53 25.31 -16.57
N THR A 100 5.48 26.61 -16.28
CA THR A 100 5.49 27.68 -17.29
C THR A 100 6.79 28.47 -17.23
N PRO A 101 7.17 29.22 -18.29
CA PRO A 101 8.32 30.12 -18.25
C PRO A 101 8.28 31.11 -17.09
N GLU A 102 7.10 31.64 -16.76
CA GLU A 102 6.91 32.60 -15.66
C GLU A 102 7.19 31.96 -14.29
N LEU A 103 6.84 30.67 -14.12
CA LEU A 103 7.14 29.92 -12.90
C LEU A 103 8.64 29.66 -12.74
N LEU A 104 9.35 29.43 -13.85
CA LEU A 104 10.81 29.30 -13.86
C LEU A 104 11.50 30.63 -13.57
N ASP A 105 10.98 31.73 -14.12
CA ASP A 105 11.52 33.07 -13.90
C ASP A 105 11.27 33.56 -12.47
N THR A 106 10.10 33.31 -11.90
CA THR A 106 9.83 33.59 -10.48
C THR A 106 10.75 32.79 -9.57
N LEU A 107 11.02 31.52 -9.89
CA LEU A 107 11.98 30.71 -9.14
C LEU A 107 13.41 31.28 -9.19
N LYS A 108 13.86 31.76 -10.36
CA LYS A 108 15.17 32.39 -10.53
C LYS A 108 15.26 33.76 -9.83
N ASN A 109 14.20 34.56 -9.90
CA ASN A 109 14.18 35.96 -9.44
C ASN A 109 13.78 36.14 -7.96
N GLN A 110 13.04 35.20 -7.36
CA GLN A 110 12.56 35.26 -5.97
C GLN A 110 13.24 34.25 -5.05
N ALA A 111 14.40 33.73 -5.43
CA ALA A 111 15.23 32.93 -4.53
C ALA A 111 15.50 33.74 -3.23
N PRO A 112 15.42 33.13 -2.03
CA PRO A 112 15.69 33.84 -0.78
C PRO A 112 17.06 34.55 -0.84
N PRO A 113 17.26 35.70 -0.16
CA PRO A 113 18.46 36.55 -0.30
C PRO A 113 19.82 35.87 0.01
N ASN A 114 19.81 34.62 0.50
CA ASN A 114 20.98 33.79 0.77
C ASN A 114 21.15 32.61 -0.22
N VAL A 115 20.37 32.56 -1.30
CA VAL A 115 20.35 31.44 -2.25
C VAL A 115 20.76 31.97 -3.63
N ASN A 116 22.03 31.78 -3.98
CA ASN A 116 22.45 31.91 -5.37
C ASN A 116 22.12 30.59 -6.08
N ILE A 117 21.09 30.59 -6.95
CA ILE A 117 20.68 29.41 -7.73
C ILE A 117 21.76 29.04 -8.77
N ASP A 118 22.68 29.95 -9.11
CA ASP A 118 23.62 29.77 -10.21
C ASP A 118 24.90 28.98 -9.84
N ALA A 119 25.21 28.80 -8.55
CA ALA A 119 26.37 28.02 -8.11
C ALA A 119 25.95 26.61 -7.63
N ASN A 120 26.48 25.56 -8.26
CA ASN A 120 26.27 24.14 -7.91
C ASN A 120 24.82 23.59 -8.03
N THR A 121 23.98 24.18 -8.88
CA THR A 121 22.64 23.64 -9.21
C THR A 121 22.66 22.88 -10.54
N SER A 122 22.26 21.61 -10.53
CA SER A 122 22.04 20.82 -11.75
C SER A 122 20.57 20.84 -12.14
N TRP A 123 20.29 21.13 -13.41
CA TRP A 123 18.92 21.20 -13.94
C TRP A 123 18.54 19.92 -14.67
N PHE A 124 17.33 19.43 -14.39
CA PHE A 124 16.76 18.25 -15.03
C PHE A 124 15.32 18.54 -15.44
N THR A 125 14.87 17.94 -16.54
CA THR A 125 13.50 18.10 -17.02
C THR A 125 12.90 16.75 -17.39
N MET A 126 11.64 16.53 -17.01
CA MET A 126 10.83 15.41 -17.50
C MET A 126 9.96 15.79 -18.70
N LEU A 127 10.12 17.02 -19.21
CA LEU A 127 9.40 17.56 -20.36
C LEU A 127 10.27 17.44 -21.60
N SER A 128 9.68 16.93 -22.67
CA SER A 128 10.32 16.88 -24.00
C SER A 128 10.06 18.14 -24.82
N ASP A 129 9.05 18.91 -24.45
CA ASP A 129 8.44 20.01 -25.20
C ASP A 129 8.79 21.41 -24.67
N LEU A 130 9.25 21.51 -23.41
CA LEU A 130 9.71 22.76 -22.82
C LEU A 130 11.24 22.83 -22.80
N PRO A 131 11.89 23.66 -23.63
CA PRO A 131 13.34 23.84 -23.60
C PRO A 131 13.73 24.60 -22.33
N VAL A 132 14.37 23.92 -21.39
CA VAL A 132 14.98 24.53 -20.20
C VAL A 132 16.49 24.57 -20.43
N GLU A 133 17.06 25.77 -20.41
CA GLU A 133 18.48 25.99 -20.68
C GLU A 133 19.36 25.15 -19.73
N HIS A 134 20.37 24.46 -20.28
CA HIS A 134 21.29 23.58 -19.55
C HIS A 134 20.64 22.42 -18.76
N ALA A 135 19.35 22.12 -18.96
CA ALA A 135 18.68 21.01 -18.29
C ALA A 135 18.87 19.68 -19.02
N LYS A 136 19.15 18.60 -18.27
CA LYS A 136 19.21 17.24 -18.80
C LYS A 136 17.81 16.59 -18.80
N TYR A 137 17.39 16.06 -19.94
CA TYR A 137 16.13 15.31 -20.03
C TYR A 137 16.21 13.97 -19.29
N LEU A 138 15.16 13.66 -18.50
CA LEU A 138 14.98 12.41 -17.80
C LEU A 138 13.60 11.82 -18.13
N PRO A 139 13.51 10.65 -18.80
CA PRO A 139 12.21 10.01 -19.06
C PRO A 139 11.53 9.49 -17.78
N SER A 140 12.28 9.35 -16.68
CA SER A 140 11.75 8.97 -15.36
C SER A 140 12.55 9.66 -14.26
N ALA A 141 11.86 10.11 -13.20
CA ALA A 141 12.50 10.64 -11.99
C ALA A 141 13.48 9.64 -11.36
N SER A 142 13.23 8.33 -11.48
CA SER A 142 14.11 7.27 -10.93
C SER A 142 15.53 7.24 -11.52
N LEU A 143 15.78 7.97 -12.62
CA LEU A 143 17.10 8.09 -13.23
C LEU A 143 17.92 9.26 -12.64
N LEU A 144 17.29 10.14 -11.86
CA LEU A 144 17.96 11.28 -11.24
C LEU A 144 19.16 10.87 -10.35
N PRO A 145 19.08 9.82 -9.49
CA PRO A 145 20.21 9.42 -8.66
C PRO A 145 21.42 8.97 -9.46
N GLN A 146 21.20 8.31 -10.62
CA GLN A 146 22.29 7.93 -11.52
C GLN A 146 22.91 9.14 -12.23
N ALA A 147 22.13 10.20 -12.43
CA ALA A 147 22.57 11.39 -13.14
C ALA A 147 23.37 12.37 -12.26
N ILE A 148 23.08 12.46 -10.95
CA ILE A 148 23.72 13.41 -10.04
C ILE A 148 24.55 12.77 -8.91
N GLY A 149 24.24 11.53 -8.52
CA GLY A 149 24.89 10.86 -7.39
C GLY A 149 24.39 11.37 -6.03
N ASP A 150 25.30 11.92 -5.22
CA ASP A 150 24.95 12.51 -3.92
C ASP A 150 24.20 13.83 -4.11
N LEU A 151 23.21 14.08 -3.26
CA LEU A 151 22.35 15.25 -3.34
C LEU A 151 22.02 15.74 -1.93
N ASN A 152 22.06 17.06 -1.71
CA ASN A 152 21.62 17.66 -0.45
C ASN A 152 20.20 18.22 -0.56
N GLU A 153 19.84 18.80 -1.71
CA GLU A 153 18.54 19.46 -1.92
C GLU A 153 17.94 19.16 -3.31
N LEU A 154 16.69 18.72 -3.33
CA LEU A 154 15.87 18.56 -4.53
C LEU A 154 14.76 19.60 -4.58
N ILE A 155 14.71 20.39 -5.63
CA ILE A 155 13.60 21.31 -5.92
C ILE A 155 12.78 20.72 -7.07
N VAL A 156 11.49 20.47 -6.83
CA VAL A 156 10.56 19.97 -7.85
C VAL A 156 9.63 21.09 -8.28
N VAL A 157 9.59 21.39 -9.58
CA VAL A 157 8.83 22.51 -10.14
C VAL A 157 7.72 21.98 -11.05
N GLY A 158 6.49 22.48 -10.88
CA GLY A 158 5.30 22.07 -11.64
C GLY A 158 4.34 21.18 -10.84
N ASP A 159 3.62 20.29 -11.52
CA ASP A 159 2.65 19.34 -10.95
C ASP A 159 3.28 18.41 -9.89
N GLY A 160 4.59 18.20 -9.95
CA GLY A 160 5.34 17.31 -9.08
C GLY A 160 5.29 15.84 -9.51
N LEU A 161 5.56 14.93 -8.57
CA LEU A 161 5.61 13.49 -8.80
C LEU A 161 4.47 12.76 -8.07
N SER A 162 3.95 11.70 -8.68
CA SER A 162 3.00 10.78 -8.03
C SER A 162 3.69 9.96 -6.93
N SER A 163 2.91 9.39 -6.00
CA SER A 163 3.45 8.55 -4.91
C SER A 163 4.34 7.40 -5.43
N ALA A 164 3.96 6.76 -6.54
CA ALA A 164 4.75 5.70 -7.16
C ALA A 164 6.07 6.21 -7.76
N GLN A 165 6.08 7.41 -8.35
CA GLN A 165 7.29 8.04 -8.87
C GLN A 165 8.23 8.45 -7.73
N TRP A 166 7.72 8.99 -6.63
CA TRP A 166 8.50 9.27 -5.42
C TRP A 166 9.11 7.99 -4.84
N GLN A 167 8.31 6.94 -4.66
CA GLN A 167 8.82 5.64 -4.19
C GLN A 167 9.92 5.08 -5.10
N SER A 168 9.74 5.17 -6.42
CA SER A 168 10.73 4.72 -7.41
C SER A 168 12.02 5.54 -7.36
N LEU A 169 11.91 6.86 -7.19
CA LEU A 169 13.05 7.76 -7.02
C LEU A 169 13.91 7.36 -5.81
N PHE A 170 13.29 7.22 -4.64
CA PHE A 170 14.01 6.84 -3.43
C PHE A 170 14.53 5.41 -3.46
N SER A 171 13.81 4.49 -4.10
CA SER A 171 14.28 3.10 -4.27
C SER A 171 15.54 3.02 -5.15
N ALA A 172 15.71 3.96 -6.09
CA ALA A 172 16.91 4.06 -6.91
C ALA A 172 18.11 4.68 -6.17
N ALA A 173 17.88 5.44 -5.09
CA ALA A 173 18.91 6.13 -4.31
C ALA A 173 19.01 5.60 -2.87
N LYS A 174 19.77 4.51 -2.66
CA LYS A 174 19.91 3.87 -1.33
C LYS A 174 20.37 4.84 -0.21
N ASN A 175 21.15 5.86 -0.57
CA ASN A 175 21.70 6.89 0.32
C ASN A 175 20.71 8.03 0.63
N TRP A 176 19.64 8.24 -0.17
CA TRP A 176 18.71 9.36 0.03
C TRP A 176 17.61 9.06 1.07
N GLY A 177 17.53 7.81 1.56
CA GLY A 177 16.52 7.39 2.54
C GLY A 177 15.24 6.89 1.86
N SER A 178 14.09 7.29 2.39
CA SER A 178 12.78 6.92 1.84
C SER A 178 11.87 8.15 1.69
N ALA A 179 10.76 7.99 0.98
CA ALA A 179 9.75 9.05 0.86
C ALA A 179 9.17 9.51 2.21
N SER A 180 9.23 8.67 3.26
CA SER A 180 8.78 9.01 4.61
C SER A 180 9.90 9.42 5.57
N GLN A 181 11.16 9.22 5.18
CA GLN A 181 12.36 9.53 5.96
C GLN A 181 13.48 9.97 5.00
N SER A 182 13.27 11.09 4.32
CA SER A 182 14.21 11.60 3.32
C SER A 182 15.42 12.23 4.01
N LYS A 183 16.62 11.85 3.61
CA LYS A 183 17.89 12.45 4.06
C LYS A 183 18.29 13.69 3.28
N ILE A 184 17.59 13.97 2.18
CA ILE A 184 17.74 15.18 1.37
C ILE A 184 16.61 16.15 1.68
N ALA A 185 16.88 17.45 1.57
CA ALA A 185 15.86 18.49 1.66
C ALA A 185 15.03 18.53 0.38
N ILE A 186 13.71 18.57 0.49
CA ILE A 186 12.82 18.60 -0.67
C ILE A 186 11.97 19.86 -0.63
N THR A 187 12.08 20.67 -1.68
CA THR A 187 11.24 21.84 -1.90
C THR A 187 10.35 21.60 -3.12
N VAL A 188 9.07 21.94 -3.00
CA VAL A 188 8.11 21.82 -4.11
C VAL A 188 7.60 23.21 -4.47
N VAL A 189 7.71 23.57 -5.73
CA VAL A 189 7.18 24.80 -6.31
C VAL A 189 6.03 24.39 -7.23
N PRO A 190 4.79 24.31 -6.72
CA PRO A 190 3.66 23.76 -7.45
C PRO A 190 3.23 24.69 -8.57
N SER A 191 2.75 24.12 -9.68
CA SER A 191 2.06 24.87 -10.72
C SER A 191 0.66 25.31 -10.29
N ASN A 192 0.07 26.23 -11.06
CA ASN A 192 -1.32 26.62 -10.86
C ASN A 192 -2.26 25.41 -10.98
N LYS A 193 -3.29 25.39 -10.12
CA LYS A 193 -4.29 24.32 -10.12
C LYS A 193 -5.10 24.34 -11.40
N VAL A 194 -5.20 23.18 -12.05
CA VAL A 194 -6.09 22.95 -13.19
C VAL A 194 -7.51 22.82 -12.65
N MET A 195 -8.41 23.62 -13.21
CA MET A 195 -9.83 23.57 -12.88
C MET A 195 -10.42 22.20 -13.26
N GLY A 196 -11.02 21.50 -12.30
CA GLY A 196 -11.80 20.29 -12.57
C GLY A 196 -12.08 19.48 -11.32
N ILE A 197 -12.41 18.20 -11.48
CA ILE A 197 -12.61 17.29 -10.36
C ILE A 197 -11.24 16.77 -9.87
N GLY A 198 -10.87 17.12 -8.64
CA GLY A 198 -9.56 16.79 -8.06
C GLY A 198 -9.54 15.46 -7.29
N GLU A 199 -10.64 15.14 -6.61
CA GLU A 199 -10.83 13.88 -5.89
C GLU A 199 -12.09 13.18 -6.40
N LEU A 200 -12.05 11.86 -6.52
CA LEU A 200 -13.18 11.09 -7.04
C LEU A 200 -13.16 9.64 -6.53
N THR A 201 -14.34 9.13 -6.20
CA THR A 201 -14.58 7.74 -5.80
C THR A 201 -15.96 7.28 -6.30
N TRP A 202 -16.01 6.10 -6.92
CA TRP A 202 -17.25 5.45 -7.37
C TRP A 202 -17.05 3.95 -7.53
N GLN A 203 -18.15 3.19 -7.51
CA GLN A 203 -18.14 1.76 -7.79
C GLN A 203 -17.94 1.49 -9.28
N LYS A 204 -16.86 0.78 -9.64
CA LYS A 204 -16.55 0.41 -11.03
C LYS A 204 -17.24 -0.87 -11.49
N GLN A 205 -17.49 -1.80 -10.56
CA GLN A 205 -18.20 -3.04 -10.80
C GLN A 205 -19.49 -3.11 -9.94
N LEU A 206 -20.63 -3.09 -10.64
CA LEU A 206 -21.99 -3.10 -10.09
C LEU A 206 -22.75 -4.35 -10.55
N THR A 207 -23.83 -4.66 -9.85
CA THR A 207 -24.87 -5.59 -10.28
C THR A 207 -26.14 -4.82 -10.60
N ILE A 208 -26.98 -5.33 -11.50
CA ILE A 208 -28.30 -4.71 -11.76
C ILE A 208 -29.06 -4.56 -10.44
N GLY A 209 -29.57 -3.36 -10.16
CA GLY A 209 -30.25 -3.01 -8.92
C GLY A 209 -29.38 -2.26 -7.90
N ASP A 210 -28.04 -2.32 -8.05
CA ASP A 210 -27.15 -1.48 -7.25
C ASP A 210 -27.29 0.00 -7.64
N SER A 211 -27.21 0.91 -6.66
CA SER A 211 -27.10 2.35 -6.92
C SER A 211 -25.64 2.74 -7.16
N LEU A 212 -25.38 3.48 -8.24
CA LEU A 212 -24.09 4.12 -8.52
C LEU A 212 -24.00 5.39 -7.68
N SER A 213 -23.00 5.48 -6.80
CA SER A 213 -22.73 6.67 -5.98
C SER A 213 -21.36 7.24 -6.34
N ILE A 214 -21.34 8.45 -6.88
CA ILE A 214 -20.14 9.17 -7.31
C ILE A 214 -19.89 10.29 -6.33
N ARG A 215 -18.76 10.23 -5.64
CA ARG A 215 -18.37 11.24 -4.64
C ARG A 215 -17.03 11.83 -5.01
N GLY A 216 -16.85 13.12 -4.77
CA GLY A 216 -15.59 13.78 -5.09
C GLY A 216 -15.54 15.18 -4.52
N ALA A 217 -14.48 15.91 -4.90
CA ALA A 217 -14.31 17.31 -4.54
C ALA A 217 -13.80 18.10 -5.75
N LEU A 218 -14.28 19.35 -5.86
CA LEU A 218 -13.86 20.27 -6.90
C LEU A 218 -12.47 20.83 -6.59
N GLN A 219 -11.59 20.85 -7.59
CA GLN A 219 -10.34 21.59 -7.56
C GLN A 219 -10.48 22.87 -8.39
N GLY A 220 -10.53 24.00 -7.72
CA GLY A 220 -10.57 25.35 -8.30
C GLY A 220 -9.25 25.78 -8.94
N ALA A 221 -9.35 26.61 -9.97
CA ALA A 221 -8.23 27.42 -10.45
C ALA A 221 -7.96 28.51 -9.42
N GLY A 222 -6.90 28.34 -8.63
CA GLY A 222 -6.61 29.22 -7.51
C GLY A 222 -6.20 30.62 -7.96
N GLU A 223 -7.10 31.59 -7.84
CA GLU A 223 -6.72 32.96 -7.52
C GLU A 223 -6.98 33.17 -6.02
N GLN A 224 -5.90 33.27 -5.24
CA GLN A 224 -6.00 33.78 -3.87
C GLN A 224 -6.29 35.28 -3.94
N GLY A 225 -7.57 35.63 -4.08
CA GLY A 225 -8.03 37.01 -4.14
C GLY A 225 -9.54 37.08 -4.22
N GLN A 226 -10.19 37.29 -3.08
CA GLN A 226 -11.53 37.86 -2.82
C GLN A 226 -12.77 37.60 -3.72
N ASP A 227 -12.75 36.74 -4.74
CA ASP A 227 -13.95 36.27 -5.45
C ASP A 227 -14.16 34.75 -5.27
N ALA A 228 -14.14 34.31 -4.00
CA ALA A 228 -14.56 32.97 -3.56
C ALA A 228 -16.07 32.68 -3.73
N ALA A 229 -16.73 33.36 -4.67
CA ALA A 229 -18.17 33.33 -4.91
C ALA A 229 -18.56 32.60 -6.21
N GLU A 230 -17.60 32.21 -7.06
CA GLU A 230 -17.93 31.43 -8.25
C GLU A 230 -18.47 30.05 -7.84
N SER A 231 -19.74 29.85 -8.17
CA SER A 231 -20.43 28.58 -8.01
C SER A 231 -20.46 27.92 -9.36
N TYR A 232 -20.25 26.62 -9.40
CA TYR A 232 -20.24 25.81 -10.61
C TYR A 232 -21.43 24.86 -10.60
N LEU A 233 -21.86 24.44 -11.79
CA LEU A 233 -22.86 23.39 -11.96
C LEU A 233 -22.17 22.10 -12.36
N LEU A 234 -22.32 21.07 -11.55
CA LEU A 234 -21.87 19.72 -11.86
C LEU A 234 -23.07 18.86 -12.23
N GLN A 235 -23.02 18.27 -13.42
CA GLN A 235 -24.09 17.44 -13.96
C GLN A 235 -23.59 16.01 -14.17
N LEU A 236 -24.36 15.04 -13.68
CA LEU A 236 -24.21 13.63 -14.04
C LEU A 236 -25.12 13.34 -15.22
N ILE A 237 -24.54 12.77 -16.27
CA ILE A 237 -25.24 12.49 -17.52
C ILE A 237 -25.17 11.00 -17.81
N SER A 238 -26.32 10.44 -18.12
CA SER A 238 -26.50 9.03 -18.42
C SER A 238 -25.83 8.64 -19.74
N PRO A 239 -25.63 7.34 -19.99
CA PRO A 239 -25.20 6.86 -21.30
C PRO A 239 -26.18 7.19 -22.44
N SER A 240 -27.45 7.48 -22.14
CA SER A 240 -28.44 7.94 -23.13
C SER A 240 -28.34 9.44 -23.45
N GLY A 241 -27.53 10.20 -22.69
CA GLY A 241 -27.35 11.64 -22.85
C GLY A 241 -28.27 12.49 -21.95
N ASP A 242 -29.09 11.87 -21.11
CA ASP A 242 -30.00 12.55 -20.20
C ASP A 242 -29.27 13.03 -18.94
N VAL A 243 -29.67 14.18 -18.39
CA VAL A 243 -29.13 14.67 -17.11
C VAL A 243 -29.81 13.92 -15.96
N GLU A 244 -29.08 13.02 -15.31
CA GLU A 244 -29.56 12.24 -14.16
C GLU A 244 -29.67 13.11 -12.91
N GLN A 245 -28.65 13.93 -12.66
CA GLN A 245 -28.59 14.78 -11.48
C GLN A 245 -27.75 16.03 -11.76
N THR A 246 -28.10 17.15 -11.12
CA THR A 246 -27.31 18.39 -11.13
C THR A 246 -27.09 18.87 -9.70
N GLN A 247 -25.88 19.31 -9.39
CA GLN A 247 -25.52 19.90 -8.09
C GLN A 247 -24.75 21.21 -8.31
N THR A 248 -25.06 22.23 -7.50
CA THR A 248 -24.22 23.44 -7.41
C THR A 248 -23.08 23.21 -6.43
N ILE A 249 -21.85 23.49 -6.84
CA ILE A 249 -20.62 23.24 -6.06
C ILE A 249 -19.67 24.44 -6.12
N LYS A 250 -18.86 24.64 -5.09
CA LYS A 250 -17.80 25.66 -5.03
C LYS A 250 -16.41 25.01 -5.01
N ASP A 251 -15.37 25.81 -5.17
CA ASP A 251 -13.98 25.33 -5.00
C ASP A 251 -13.79 24.65 -3.63
N GLY A 252 -13.14 23.49 -3.64
CA GLY A 252 -12.89 22.66 -2.46
C GLY A 252 -14.12 21.96 -1.88
N GLN A 253 -15.33 22.23 -2.40
CA GLN A 253 -16.55 21.61 -1.90
C GLN A 253 -16.68 20.17 -2.39
N SER A 254 -17.04 19.27 -1.47
CA SER A 254 -17.37 17.89 -1.80
C SER A 254 -18.78 17.77 -2.41
N PHE A 255 -18.97 16.78 -3.28
CA PHE A 255 -20.24 16.50 -3.94
C PHE A 255 -20.60 15.02 -3.86
N THR A 256 -21.88 14.71 -4.09
CA THR A 256 -22.37 13.34 -4.24
C THR A 256 -23.48 13.32 -5.27
N LEU A 257 -23.28 12.53 -6.31
CA LEU A 257 -24.25 12.31 -7.38
C LEU A 257 -24.58 10.82 -7.42
N GLU A 258 -25.85 10.50 -7.64
CA GLU A 258 -26.34 9.13 -7.66
C GLU A 258 -27.08 8.84 -8.97
N ALA A 259 -26.98 7.59 -9.42
CA ALA A 259 -27.75 7.09 -10.54
C ALA A 259 -28.14 5.64 -10.29
N LEU A 260 -29.24 5.19 -10.88
CA LEU A 260 -29.69 3.80 -10.81
C LEU A 260 -29.56 3.15 -12.20
N PRO A 261 -28.49 2.38 -12.45
CA PRO A 261 -28.31 1.73 -13.73
C PRO A 261 -29.38 0.65 -13.98
N LYS A 262 -29.96 0.67 -15.18
CA LYS A 262 -31.13 -0.17 -15.52
C LYS A 262 -30.77 -1.42 -16.33
N VAL A 263 -29.60 -1.44 -16.95
CA VAL A 263 -29.20 -2.47 -17.93
C VAL A 263 -27.77 -2.94 -17.65
N ALA A 264 -27.53 -4.24 -17.75
CA ALA A 264 -26.18 -4.80 -17.69
C ALA A 264 -25.35 -4.44 -18.92
N GLY A 265 -24.03 -4.43 -18.76
CA GLY A 265 -23.09 -4.08 -19.81
C GLY A 265 -22.01 -3.11 -19.32
N GLN A 266 -21.24 -2.62 -20.28
CA GLN A 266 -20.18 -1.64 -20.08
C GLN A 266 -20.72 -0.26 -20.47
N TRP A 267 -20.77 0.66 -19.51
CA TRP A 267 -21.44 1.95 -19.69
C TRP A 267 -20.55 3.13 -19.30
N HIS A 268 -20.75 4.24 -20.02
CA HIS A 268 -20.09 5.52 -19.78
C HIS A 268 -21.12 6.55 -19.32
N TYR A 269 -20.93 7.04 -18.10
CA TYR A 269 -21.58 8.25 -17.62
C TYR A 269 -20.65 9.44 -17.84
N GLN A 270 -21.19 10.65 -17.96
CA GLN A 270 -20.39 11.86 -18.10
C GLN A 270 -20.59 12.78 -16.89
N LEU A 271 -19.49 13.29 -16.35
CA LEU A 271 -19.50 14.43 -15.45
C LEU A 271 -19.21 15.70 -16.26
N ARG A 272 -20.20 16.57 -16.39
CA ARG A 272 -20.03 17.90 -17.00
C ARG A 272 -19.95 18.96 -15.91
N LEU A 273 -18.85 19.69 -15.88
CA LEU A 273 -18.66 20.86 -15.05
C LEU A 273 -18.87 22.11 -15.90
N ARG A 274 -19.78 22.97 -15.47
CA ARG A 274 -20.09 24.23 -16.13
C ARG A 274 -19.97 25.40 -15.17
N ASP A 275 -19.61 26.55 -15.71
CA ASP A 275 -19.78 27.80 -14.99
C ASP A 275 -21.29 28.06 -14.78
N LYS A 276 -21.70 28.47 -13.58
CA LYS A 276 -23.12 28.65 -13.27
C LYS A 276 -23.74 29.84 -13.99
N HIS A 277 -22.97 30.91 -14.21
CA HIS A 277 -23.49 32.18 -14.73
C HIS A 277 -23.54 32.17 -16.26
N THR A 278 -22.42 31.80 -16.88
CA THR A 278 -22.23 31.77 -18.33
C THR A 278 -22.69 30.46 -18.96
N GLN A 279 -22.90 29.39 -18.17
CA GLN A 279 -23.20 28.04 -18.63
C GLN A 279 -22.10 27.42 -19.52
N ALA A 280 -20.91 28.03 -19.59
CA ALA A 280 -19.78 27.55 -20.37
C ALA A 280 -19.29 26.21 -19.82
N LEU A 281 -18.97 25.26 -20.72
CA LEU A 281 -18.37 23.98 -20.35
C LEU A 281 -16.92 24.20 -19.94
N ILE A 282 -16.60 23.83 -18.70
CA ILE A 282 -15.26 23.96 -18.12
C ILE A 282 -14.51 22.64 -18.26
N ALA A 283 -15.16 21.54 -17.90
CA ALA A 283 -14.57 20.20 -17.97
C ALA A 283 -15.65 19.16 -18.24
N GLU A 284 -15.26 18.10 -18.95
CA GLU A 284 -16.09 16.93 -19.20
C GLU A 284 -15.25 15.67 -19.02
N ASN A 285 -15.72 14.76 -18.17
CA ASN A 285 -14.97 13.57 -17.79
C ASN A 285 -15.87 12.33 -17.79
N GLU A 286 -15.36 11.21 -18.30
CA GLU A 286 -16.11 9.96 -18.38
C GLU A 286 -15.96 9.09 -17.12
N ILE A 287 -17.08 8.56 -16.63
CA ILE A 287 -17.15 7.57 -15.57
C ILE A 287 -17.57 6.25 -16.19
N ALA A 288 -16.66 5.30 -16.20
CA ALA A 288 -16.92 3.96 -16.70
C ALA A 288 -17.43 3.06 -15.57
N VAL A 289 -18.46 2.29 -15.87
CA VAL A 289 -19.04 1.28 -14.97
C VAL A 289 -19.35 -0.01 -15.73
N SER A 290 -18.96 -1.14 -15.15
CA SER A 290 -19.34 -2.46 -15.62
C SER A 290 -20.47 -2.99 -14.75
N ILE A 291 -21.63 -3.23 -15.35
CA ILE A 291 -22.81 -3.72 -14.66
C ILE A 291 -23.04 -5.17 -15.08
N SER A 292 -22.90 -6.07 -14.13
CA SER A 292 -23.20 -7.49 -14.33
C SER A 292 -24.68 -7.75 -14.11
N GLN A 293 -25.25 -8.67 -14.88
CA GLN A 293 -26.54 -9.24 -14.48
C GLN A 293 -26.31 -9.98 -13.18
N ASN A 294 -27.19 -9.78 -12.20
CA ASN A 294 -27.25 -10.69 -11.08
C ASN A 294 -27.71 -12.03 -11.66
N SER A 295 -26.78 -12.94 -11.93
CA SER A 295 -27.11 -14.30 -12.30
C SER A 295 -27.59 -15.03 -11.04
N LEU A 296 -28.75 -14.61 -10.52
CA LEU A 296 -29.71 -15.64 -10.16
C LEU A 296 -29.92 -16.43 -11.46
N PRO A 297 -29.69 -17.76 -11.49
CA PRO A 297 -29.97 -18.55 -12.67
C PRO A 297 -31.43 -18.35 -13.00
N ASN A 298 -31.70 -17.52 -14.00
CA ASN A 298 -33.00 -17.39 -14.59
C ASN A 298 -33.27 -18.70 -15.33
N MET A 299 -33.85 -19.68 -14.65
CA MET A 299 -34.73 -20.64 -15.32
C MET A 299 -36.14 -20.08 -15.28
N ALA A 300 -36.76 -20.04 -16.45
CA ALA A 300 -38.15 -19.66 -16.63
C ALA A 300 -39.07 -20.45 -15.67
N PRO A 301 -40.21 -19.87 -15.23
CA PRO A 301 -41.19 -20.57 -14.43
C PRO A 301 -41.96 -21.55 -15.32
N SER A 302 -41.43 -22.75 -15.51
CA SER A 302 -42.17 -23.91 -16.04
C SER A 302 -41.32 -25.16 -15.84
N ASP A 303 -41.26 -25.63 -14.59
CA ASP A 303 -41.43 -27.05 -14.22
C ASP A 303 -41.01 -27.21 -12.76
N VAL A 304 -42.00 -26.96 -11.89
CA VAL A 304 -41.94 -27.26 -10.47
C VAL A 304 -41.79 -28.77 -10.31
N SER A 305 -40.65 -29.23 -9.76
CA SER A 305 -40.63 -30.16 -8.60
C SER A 305 -39.24 -30.62 -8.13
N ASN A 306 -38.10 -30.31 -8.77
CA ASN A 306 -36.81 -30.95 -8.38
C ASN A 306 -35.58 -30.01 -8.42
N GLN A 307 -35.65 -28.83 -7.80
CA GLN A 307 -34.48 -27.96 -7.67
C GLN A 307 -34.24 -27.59 -6.20
N LEU A 308 -33.10 -28.05 -5.68
CA LEU A 308 -32.57 -27.62 -4.39
C LEU A 308 -32.45 -26.09 -4.38
N PRO A 309 -32.75 -25.41 -3.27
CA PRO A 309 -32.60 -23.96 -3.18
C PRO A 309 -31.14 -23.58 -3.43
N LEU A 310 -30.96 -22.69 -4.39
CA LEU A 310 -29.66 -22.12 -4.71
C LEU A 310 -29.10 -21.41 -3.46
N ASN A 311 -27.86 -21.77 -3.08
CA ASN A 311 -27.05 -21.21 -1.99
C ASN A 311 -27.18 -21.85 -0.59
N THR A 312 -27.58 -23.12 -0.46
CA THR A 312 -27.43 -23.88 0.79
C THR A 312 -26.22 -24.81 0.73
N PRO A 313 -25.36 -24.88 1.78
CA PRO A 313 -24.16 -25.70 1.75
C PRO A 313 -24.50 -27.19 1.80
N SER A 314 -23.75 -28.00 1.05
CA SER A 314 -23.83 -29.46 1.11
C SER A 314 -23.22 -29.98 2.41
N ILE A 315 -24.03 -30.66 3.22
CA ILE A 315 -23.65 -31.11 4.56
C ILE A 315 -23.47 -32.63 4.59
N ALA A 316 -22.38 -33.09 5.16
CA ALA A 316 -22.18 -34.50 5.48
C ALA A 316 -22.03 -34.70 6.99
N ILE A 317 -22.58 -35.80 7.51
CA ILE A 317 -22.44 -36.21 8.92
C ILE A 317 -21.84 -37.61 8.95
N TRP A 318 -20.60 -37.71 9.41
CA TRP A 318 -19.94 -38.97 9.72
C TRP A 318 -20.04 -39.25 11.22
N GLN A 319 -20.64 -40.36 11.60
CA GLN A 319 -20.86 -40.68 13.02
C GLN A 319 -20.52 -42.12 13.35
N SER A 320 -19.82 -42.32 14.47
CA SER A 320 -19.52 -43.66 14.99
C SER A 320 -20.75 -44.37 15.58
N SER A 321 -21.78 -43.60 15.95
CA SER A 321 -23.10 -44.10 16.36
C SER A 321 -24.15 -43.00 16.23
N PRO A 322 -25.41 -43.31 15.87
CA PRO A 322 -26.51 -42.34 15.89
C PRO A 322 -26.66 -41.63 17.23
N SER A 323 -26.85 -40.30 17.22
CA SER A 323 -27.07 -39.49 18.43
C SER A 323 -28.27 -38.55 18.28
N PHE A 324 -28.81 -38.08 19.42
CA PHE A 324 -29.84 -37.03 19.40
C PHE A 324 -29.33 -35.77 18.70
N GLU A 325 -28.10 -35.38 18.99
CA GLU A 325 -27.46 -34.19 18.40
C GLU A 325 -27.42 -34.26 16.87
N THR A 326 -26.85 -35.33 16.31
CA THR A 326 -26.76 -35.52 14.85
C THR A 326 -28.12 -35.70 14.18
N LYS A 327 -29.10 -36.29 14.87
CA LYS A 327 -30.49 -36.37 14.40
C LYS A 327 -31.09 -34.98 14.20
N HIS A 328 -30.93 -34.09 15.19
CA HIS A 328 -31.50 -32.75 15.14
C HIS A 328 -30.73 -31.83 14.16
N ILE A 329 -29.40 -31.96 14.06
CA ILE A 329 -28.61 -31.27 13.03
C ILE A 329 -29.06 -31.70 11.63
N LYS A 330 -29.23 -33.01 11.39
CA LYS A 330 -29.76 -33.54 10.12
C LYS A 330 -31.13 -32.94 9.80
N GLN A 331 -32.02 -32.92 10.79
CA GLN A 331 -33.37 -32.38 10.62
C GLN A 331 -33.34 -30.89 10.27
N TRP A 332 -32.57 -30.09 11.00
CA TRP A 332 -32.41 -28.65 10.73
C TRP A 332 -31.80 -28.36 9.35
N ALA A 333 -30.72 -29.06 8.99
CA ALA A 333 -30.10 -28.94 7.68
C ALA A 333 -31.09 -29.32 6.55
N SER A 334 -31.89 -30.36 6.78
CA SER A 334 -32.95 -30.77 5.85
C SER A 334 -34.06 -29.73 5.74
N GLU A 335 -34.52 -29.16 6.86
CA GLU A 335 -35.59 -28.15 6.92
C GLU A 335 -35.16 -26.83 6.25
N THR A 336 -33.87 -26.50 6.28
CA THR A 336 -33.29 -25.34 5.58
C THR A 336 -33.01 -25.61 4.09
N GLY A 337 -33.34 -26.79 3.58
CA GLY A 337 -33.18 -27.14 2.16
C GLY A 337 -31.75 -27.53 1.76
N SER A 338 -30.86 -27.78 2.73
CA SER A 338 -29.50 -28.24 2.44
C SER A 338 -29.51 -29.71 1.99
N PRO A 339 -28.70 -30.12 1.00
CA PRO A 339 -28.44 -31.53 0.74
C PRO A 339 -27.65 -32.13 1.90
N VAL A 340 -28.12 -33.27 2.43
CA VAL A 340 -27.50 -33.93 3.60
C VAL A 340 -27.16 -35.38 3.30
N THR A 341 -25.91 -35.75 3.53
CA THR A 341 -25.43 -37.14 3.54
C THR A 341 -25.11 -37.56 4.97
N VAL A 342 -25.75 -38.60 5.50
CA VAL A 342 -25.40 -39.16 6.82
C VAL A 342 -24.80 -40.54 6.64
N VAL A 343 -23.61 -40.76 7.21
CA VAL A 343 -22.91 -42.03 7.26
C VAL A 343 -22.75 -42.46 8.71
N SER A 344 -23.42 -43.55 9.08
CA SER A 344 -23.36 -44.15 10.41
C SER A 344 -22.58 -45.45 10.36
N GLN A 345 -21.56 -45.59 11.21
CA GLN A 345 -20.87 -46.87 11.36
C GLN A 345 -21.77 -47.87 12.10
N ILE A 346 -22.00 -49.05 11.51
CA ILE A 346 -22.77 -50.15 12.11
C ILE A 346 -21.83 -51.20 12.71
N SER A 347 -20.71 -51.48 12.05
CA SER A 347 -19.65 -52.37 12.52
C SER A 347 -18.27 -51.84 12.08
N GLN A 348 -17.18 -52.56 12.39
CA GLN A 348 -15.81 -52.12 12.06
C GLN A 348 -15.67 -51.71 10.59
N ASP A 349 -16.28 -52.45 9.67
CA ASP A 349 -16.19 -52.22 8.21
C ASP A 349 -17.57 -52.07 7.52
N ALA A 350 -18.66 -51.89 8.28
CA ALA A 350 -20.01 -51.72 7.73
C ALA A 350 -20.62 -50.37 8.08
N TYR A 351 -21.25 -49.74 7.08
CA TYR A 351 -21.78 -48.38 7.18
C TYR A 351 -23.21 -48.28 6.63
N GLN A 352 -24.07 -47.53 7.33
CA GLN A 352 -25.39 -47.14 6.86
C GLN A 352 -25.33 -45.74 6.25
N ARG A 353 -25.99 -45.51 5.12
CA ARG A 353 -26.05 -44.20 4.48
C ARG A 353 -27.49 -43.71 4.31
N GLN A 354 -27.70 -42.43 4.58
CA GLN A 354 -28.95 -41.73 4.35
C GLN A 354 -28.67 -40.49 3.51
N TYR A 355 -29.52 -40.25 2.52
CA TYR A 355 -29.46 -39.10 1.62
C TYR A 355 -30.77 -38.32 1.78
N VAL A 356 -30.68 -37.03 2.04
CA VAL A 356 -31.83 -36.14 2.24
C VAL A 356 -31.65 -34.90 1.37
N ASN A 357 -32.73 -34.44 0.73
CA ASN A 357 -32.72 -33.34 -0.25
C ASN A 357 -31.73 -33.55 -1.41
N GLN A 358 -31.38 -34.79 -1.74
CA GLN A 358 -30.50 -35.12 -2.86
C GLN A 358 -30.77 -36.54 -3.36
N PRO A 359 -30.54 -36.84 -4.65
CA PRO A 359 -30.67 -38.18 -5.17
C PRO A 359 -29.64 -39.12 -4.55
N LYS A 360 -30.01 -40.39 -4.40
CA LYS A 360 -29.07 -41.43 -4.01
C LYS A 360 -28.05 -41.64 -5.15
N PRO A 361 -26.74 -41.66 -4.88
CA PRO A 361 -25.74 -41.90 -5.93
C PRO A 361 -25.96 -43.25 -6.61
N ASP A 362 -25.88 -43.28 -7.93
CA ASP A 362 -25.96 -44.52 -8.72
C ASP A 362 -24.77 -45.43 -8.36
N THR A 363 -25.06 -46.59 -7.78
CA THR A 363 -24.06 -47.58 -7.36
C THR A 363 -23.58 -48.47 -8.52
N GLY A 364 -23.75 -48.03 -9.77
CA GLY A 364 -23.36 -48.79 -10.95
C GLY A 364 -21.85 -48.76 -11.17
N THR A 365 -21.20 -49.92 -11.08
CA THR A 365 -19.83 -50.23 -11.59
C THR A 365 -18.60 -49.67 -10.85
N ALA A 366 -18.61 -49.58 -9.51
CA ALA A 366 -17.36 -49.44 -8.76
C ALA A 366 -16.96 -50.77 -8.11
N ASN A 367 -15.87 -51.40 -8.58
CA ASN A 367 -15.18 -52.52 -7.94
C ASN A 367 -14.79 -52.12 -6.51
N GLN A 368 -15.44 -52.74 -5.52
CA GLN A 368 -15.37 -52.34 -4.12
C GLN A 368 -14.35 -53.16 -3.35
N ASN A 369 -13.24 -52.53 -2.99
CA ASN A 369 -12.50 -52.82 -1.76
C ASN A 369 -12.24 -51.46 -1.08
N GLY A 370 -13.22 -50.97 -0.31
CA GLY A 370 -13.12 -49.76 0.51
C GLY A 370 -14.38 -48.88 0.48
N ASP A 371 -14.67 -48.22 1.60
CA ASP A 371 -15.76 -47.26 1.75
C ASP A 371 -15.53 -45.99 0.88
N PRO A 372 -16.43 -45.65 -0.08
CA PRO A 372 -16.19 -44.55 -1.02
C PRO A 372 -16.36 -43.15 -0.42
N PHE A 373 -16.73 -43.02 0.86
CA PHE A 373 -17.01 -41.71 1.47
C PHE A 373 -15.79 -40.78 1.45
N TYR A 374 -14.62 -41.31 1.81
CA TYR A 374 -13.36 -40.54 1.87
C TYR A 374 -12.63 -40.47 0.53
N GLN A 375 -13.26 -40.88 -0.58
CA GLN A 375 -12.71 -40.61 -1.91
C GLN A 375 -12.77 -39.10 -2.20
N SER A 376 -11.74 -38.59 -2.88
CA SER A 376 -11.62 -37.14 -3.15
C SER A 376 -12.84 -36.59 -3.88
N SER A 377 -13.38 -37.33 -4.86
CA SER A 377 -14.58 -36.94 -5.62
C SER A 377 -15.82 -36.76 -4.73
N THR A 378 -15.97 -37.58 -3.69
CA THR A 378 -17.08 -37.45 -2.72
C THR A 378 -16.87 -36.23 -1.82
N LEU A 379 -15.68 -36.08 -1.25
CA LEU A 379 -15.35 -34.97 -0.34
C LEU A 379 -15.37 -33.60 -1.04
N ASP A 380 -15.07 -33.56 -2.33
CA ASP A 380 -15.12 -32.34 -3.14
C ASP A 380 -16.53 -31.77 -3.31
N ASN A 381 -17.58 -32.57 -3.10
CA ASN A 381 -18.99 -32.14 -3.19
C ASN A 381 -19.61 -31.84 -1.82
N ILE A 382 -18.80 -31.83 -0.76
CA ILE A 382 -19.23 -31.54 0.61
C ILE A 382 -18.64 -30.19 1.02
N ASP A 383 -19.49 -29.30 1.51
CA ASP A 383 -19.07 -27.99 1.99
C ASP A 383 -18.78 -28.01 3.48
N LEU A 384 -19.49 -28.85 4.23
CA LEU A 384 -19.28 -29.04 5.67
C LEU A 384 -19.43 -30.50 6.09
N LEU A 385 -18.41 -31.05 6.74
CA LEU A 385 -18.41 -32.36 7.35
C LEU A 385 -18.51 -32.24 8.88
N PHE A 386 -19.57 -32.80 9.45
CA PHE A 386 -19.67 -33.10 10.87
C PHE A 386 -19.04 -34.47 11.16
N ILE A 387 -18.20 -34.54 12.19
CA ILE A 387 -17.62 -35.81 12.65
C ILE A 387 -17.59 -35.88 14.17
N ASP A 388 -17.93 -37.03 14.75
CA ASP A 388 -17.76 -37.25 16.19
C ASP A 388 -16.32 -37.66 16.55
N GLY A 389 -15.90 -37.36 17.78
CA GLY A 389 -14.53 -37.61 18.24
C GLY A 389 -14.06 -39.05 18.03
N ARG A 390 -14.89 -40.03 18.41
CA ARG A 390 -14.62 -41.46 18.15
C ARG A 390 -14.49 -41.79 16.65
N GLY A 391 -15.35 -41.21 15.80
CA GLY A 391 -15.28 -41.40 14.35
C GLY A 391 -13.97 -40.88 13.76
N LEU A 392 -13.51 -39.72 14.24
CA LEU A 392 -12.27 -39.09 13.79
C LEU A 392 -11.01 -39.90 14.13
N ILE A 393 -10.93 -40.45 15.34
CA ILE A 393 -9.78 -41.26 15.79
C ILE A 393 -9.67 -42.57 15.00
N ARG A 394 -10.80 -43.16 14.63
CA ARG A 394 -10.88 -44.45 13.92
C ARG A 394 -10.49 -44.39 12.45
N LEU A 395 -10.35 -43.19 11.87
CA LEU A 395 -9.94 -43.05 10.48
C LEU A 395 -8.57 -43.71 10.26
N SER A 396 -8.43 -44.46 9.18
CA SER A 396 -7.13 -44.96 8.74
C SER A 396 -6.20 -43.79 8.35
N SER A 397 -4.89 -44.03 8.26
CA SER A 397 -3.93 -43.04 7.77
C SER A 397 -4.32 -42.49 6.39
N SER A 398 -4.79 -43.36 5.49
CA SER A 398 -5.25 -42.97 4.15
C SER A 398 -6.51 -42.08 4.17
N GLN A 399 -7.47 -42.38 5.04
CA GLN A 399 -8.70 -41.58 5.19
C GLN A 399 -8.37 -40.22 5.82
N ARG A 400 -7.50 -40.18 6.82
CA ARG A 400 -7.02 -38.92 7.42
C ARG A 400 -6.29 -38.05 6.42
N ALA A 401 -5.42 -38.63 5.59
CA ALA A 401 -4.71 -37.88 4.55
C ALA A 401 -5.68 -37.29 3.52
N ARG A 402 -6.67 -38.07 3.06
CA ARG A 402 -7.71 -37.58 2.12
C ARG A 402 -8.61 -36.52 2.75
N LEU A 403 -8.99 -36.68 4.01
CA LEU A 403 -9.73 -35.67 4.75
C LEU A 403 -8.93 -34.37 4.90
N ARG A 404 -7.65 -34.46 5.30
CA ARG A 404 -6.75 -33.30 5.38
C ARG A 404 -6.68 -32.57 4.04
N GLN A 405 -6.54 -33.31 2.93
CA GLN A 405 -6.48 -32.70 1.60
C GLN A 405 -7.80 -32.01 1.23
N ALA A 406 -8.96 -32.63 1.52
CA ALA A 406 -10.25 -32.01 1.26
C ALA A 406 -10.47 -30.74 2.09
N VAL A 407 -10.07 -30.77 3.37
CA VAL A 407 -10.07 -29.57 4.23
C VAL A 407 -9.14 -28.52 3.64
N ALA A 408 -7.90 -28.87 3.26
CA ALA A 408 -6.99 -27.92 2.62
C ALA A 408 -7.61 -27.24 1.38
N ASN A 409 -8.38 -28.00 0.60
CA ASN A 409 -9.10 -27.53 -0.58
C ASN A 409 -10.39 -26.75 -0.28
N GLY A 410 -10.75 -26.53 0.98
CA GLY A 410 -11.86 -25.66 1.38
C GLY A 410 -12.99 -26.35 2.15
N LEU A 411 -13.01 -27.68 2.29
CA LEU A 411 -14.01 -28.38 3.11
C LEU A 411 -14.00 -27.84 4.55
N GLY A 412 -15.17 -27.45 5.06
CA GLY A 412 -15.37 -27.21 6.49
C GLY A 412 -15.41 -28.53 7.26
N LEU A 413 -14.71 -28.61 8.38
CA LEU A 413 -14.74 -29.75 9.30
C LEU A 413 -15.21 -29.28 10.66
N LEU A 414 -16.34 -29.79 11.14
CA LEU A 414 -16.87 -29.53 12.48
C LEU A 414 -16.83 -30.81 13.31
N VAL A 415 -15.97 -30.82 14.32
CA VAL A 415 -15.78 -31.97 15.21
C VAL A 415 -16.62 -31.80 16.46
N LEU A 416 -17.50 -32.78 16.72
CA LEU A 416 -18.23 -32.91 17.98
C LEU A 416 -17.29 -33.56 19.01
N ALA A 417 -16.73 -32.78 19.93
CA ALA A 417 -15.76 -33.28 20.90
C ALA A 417 -16.43 -34.24 21.90
N ASP A 418 -15.77 -35.37 22.15
CA ASP A 418 -16.16 -36.35 23.14
C ASP A 418 -14.95 -36.78 23.98
N GLY A 419 -15.18 -37.57 25.04
CA GLY A 419 -14.10 -38.07 25.88
C GLY A 419 -13.13 -39.01 25.14
N ALA A 420 -13.57 -39.65 24.06
CA ALA A 420 -12.68 -40.50 23.26
C ALA A 420 -11.63 -39.67 22.53
N LEU A 421 -12.02 -38.52 21.95
CA LEU A 421 -11.11 -37.56 21.33
C LEU A 421 -10.06 -37.06 22.31
N VAL A 422 -10.48 -36.66 23.52
CA VAL A 422 -9.56 -36.17 24.55
C VAL A 422 -8.57 -37.25 25.00
N ALA A 423 -9.05 -38.49 25.18
CA ALA A 423 -8.20 -39.59 25.67
C ALA A 423 -7.20 -40.11 24.62
N ASN A 424 -7.49 -39.94 23.32
CA ASN A 424 -6.68 -40.52 22.24
C ASN A 424 -6.14 -39.46 21.25
N GLN A 425 -6.27 -38.17 21.55
CA GLN A 425 -5.61 -37.13 20.76
C GLN A 425 -4.09 -37.33 20.82
N ASN A 426 -3.43 -37.16 19.69
CA ASN A 426 -1.98 -37.22 19.59
C ASN A 426 -1.51 -36.15 18.60
N ALA A 427 -0.21 -35.82 18.68
CA ALA A 427 0.38 -34.78 17.83
C ALA A 427 0.14 -35.04 16.34
N ALA A 428 0.24 -36.29 15.88
CA ALA A 428 0.00 -36.62 14.48
C ALA A 428 -1.43 -36.27 14.01
N LEU A 429 -2.45 -36.53 14.82
CA LEU A 429 -3.85 -36.20 14.49
C LEU A 429 -4.10 -34.68 14.60
N THR A 430 -3.62 -34.05 15.66
CA THR A 430 -3.87 -32.63 15.93
C THR A 430 -3.11 -31.74 14.96
N GLU A 431 -1.88 -32.08 14.59
CA GLU A 431 -1.10 -31.37 13.56
C GLU A 431 -1.61 -31.68 12.14
N ALA A 432 -2.06 -32.91 11.87
CA ALA A 432 -2.58 -33.24 10.54
C ALA A 432 -3.83 -32.44 10.18
N LEU A 433 -4.71 -32.17 11.13
CA LEU A 433 -5.98 -31.46 10.88
C LEU A 433 -6.06 -30.09 11.56
N HIS A 434 -4.95 -29.58 12.11
CA HIS A 434 -4.92 -28.34 12.91
C HIS A 434 -6.02 -28.30 13.99
N LEU A 435 -6.27 -29.42 14.67
CA LEU A 435 -7.31 -29.49 15.71
C LEU A 435 -6.88 -28.63 16.91
N PRO A 436 -7.76 -27.79 17.46
CA PRO A 436 -7.58 -27.23 18.80
C PRO A 436 -7.27 -28.34 19.81
N LEU A 437 -6.26 -28.13 20.65
CA LEU A 437 -5.92 -29.09 21.72
C LEU A 437 -7.03 -29.09 22.79
N LEU A 438 -7.34 -30.28 23.30
CA LEU A 438 -8.37 -30.48 24.31
C LEU A 438 -7.77 -31.05 25.59
N ARG A 439 -8.42 -30.84 26.73
CA ARG A 439 -8.09 -31.51 27.99
C ARG A 439 -9.35 -31.84 28.75
N GLU A 440 -9.32 -32.92 29.52
CA GLU A 440 -10.40 -33.27 30.43
C GLU A 440 -10.40 -32.29 31.61
N ASP A 441 -11.58 -31.79 31.95
CA ASP A 441 -11.80 -30.95 33.12
C ASP A 441 -13.22 -31.21 33.65
N LYS A 442 -13.31 -32.07 34.67
CA LYS A 442 -14.58 -32.46 35.29
C LYS A 442 -15.31 -31.30 35.96
N GLN A 443 -14.58 -30.25 36.38
CA GLN A 443 -15.16 -29.05 36.96
C GLN A 443 -15.71 -28.10 35.89
N ALA A 444 -15.51 -28.42 34.61
CA ALA A 444 -15.99 -27.64 33.49
C ALA A 444 -17.40 -28.02 33.04
N ILE A 445 -18.06 -28.98 33.69
CA ILE A 445 -19.48 -29.25 33.46
C ILE A 445 -20.29 -28.11 34.06
N ASP A 446 -20.96 -27.34 33.21
CA ASP A 446 -21.77 -26.20 33.62
C ASP A 446 -22.75 -25.83 32.48
N ALA A 447 -23.70 -24.93 32.73
CA ALA A 447 -24.65 -24.43 31.75
C ALA A 447 -24.51 -22.90 31.57
N PHE A 448 -24.22 -22.46 30.34
CA PHE A 448 -24.00 -21.04 30.04
C PHE A 448 -24.91 -20.53 28.93
N SER A 449 -25.27 -19.25 29.01
CA SER A 449 -25.65 -18.48 27.83
C SER A 449 -24.52 -18.46 26.80
N ILE A 450 -24.85 -18.32 25.52
CA ILE A 450 -23.89 -18.35 24.42
C ILE A 450 -23.64 -16.93 23.91
N ILE A 451 -22.37 -16.54 23.85
CA ILE A 451 -21.88 -15.30 23.24
C ILE A 451 -21.33 -15.58 21.84
N TYR A 452 -21.63 -14.69 20.90
CA TYR A 452 -21.13 -14.68 19.51
C TYR A 452 -20.08 -13.56 19.34
N PRO A 453 -18.78 -13.79 19.61
CA PRO A 453 -17.79 -12.72 19.68
C PRO A 453 -17.50 -12.08 18.32
N ASN A 454 -17.66 -12.85 17.23
CA ASN A 454 -17.33 -12.45 15.86
C ASN A 454 -18.56 -12.12 15.00
N ALA A 455 -19.74 -11.93 15.61
CA ALA A 455 -20.90 -11.43 14.91
C ALA A 455 -20.78 -9.91 14.68
N SER A 456 -21.40 -9.40 13.60
CA SER A 456 -21.38 -7.96 13.26
C SER A 456 -21.88 -7.05 14.39
N ALA A 457 -22.70 -7.60 15.29
CA ALA A 457 -23.00 -7.05 16.61
C ALA A 457 -22.88 -8.20 17.64
N PRO A 458 -21.99 -8.11 18.64
CA PRO A 458 -21.89 -9.13 19.69
C PRO A 458 -23.22 -9.27 20.43
N SER A 459 -23.75 -10.49 20.48
CA SER A 459 -25.02 -10.81 21.15
C SER A 459 -24.85 -12.00 22.09
N SER A 460 -25.69 -12.07 23.12
CA SER A 460 -25.81 -13.22 24.03
C SER A 460 -27.20 -13.84 23.95
N THR A 461 -27.30 -15.16 24.17
CA THR A 461 -28.60 -15.84 24.29
C THR A 461 -29.17 -15.77 25.70
N ASP A 462 -30.49 -15.70 25.83
CA ASP A 462 -31.16 -15.77 27.13
C ASP A 462 -31.19 -17.21 27.69
N ALA A 463 -31.31 -18.20 26.81
CA ALA A 463 -31.25 -19.62 27.19
C ALA A 463 -29.81 -20.09 27.42
N THR A 464 -29.63 -21.09 28.27
CA THR A 464 -28.34 -21.71 28.59
C THR A 464 -28.17 -23.08 27.94
N LEU A 465 -26.94 -23.49 27.64
CA LEU A 465 -26.58 -24.84 27.18
C LEU A 465 -25.58 -25.50 28.11
N ALA A 466 -25.80 -26.79 28.37
CA ALA A 466 -24.84 -27.63 29.05
C ALA A 466 -23.54 -27.79 28.24
N THR A 467 -22.42 -27.69 28.93
CA THR A 467 -21.08 -27.87 28.38
C THR A 467 -20.48 -29.21 28.81
N SER A 468 -19.61 -29.78 27.97
CA SER A 468 -18.89 -31.02 28.29
C SER A 468 -17.81 -30.79 29.37
N ALA A 469 -17.37 -31.88 30.01
CA ALA A 469 -16.24 -31.95 30.93
C ALA A 469 -14.88 -31.80 30.21
N ILE A 470 -14.81 -30.91 29.23
CA ILE A 470 -13.69 -30.71 28.31
C ILE A 470 -13.42 -29.21 28.23
N ARG A 471 -12.13 -28.85 28.15
CA ARG A 471 -11.68 -27.49 27.86
C ARG A 471 -10.68 -27.49 26.71
N PHE A 472 -10.60 -26.36 26.01
CA PHE A 472 -9.48 -26.11 25.12
C PHE A 472 -8.20 -25.89 25.92
N ASP A 473 -7.11 -26.51 25.47
CA ASP A 473 -5.79 -26.39 26.08
C ASP A 473 -4.94 -25.41 25.26
N GLY A 474 -5.05 -24.12 25.60
CA GLY A 474 -4.29 -23.03 24.97
C GLY A 474 -5.11 -22.00 24.19
N ASN A 475 -4.43 -20.92 23.80
CA ASN A 475 -5.07 -19.71 23.26
C ASN A 475 -5.08 -19.65 21.72
N LYS A 476 -4.45 -20.59 21.01
CA LYS A 476 -4.40 -20.58 19.54
C LYS A 476 -5.76 -20.92 18.91
N GLY A 477 -6.10 -20.26 17.81
CA GLY A 477 -7.37 -20.44 17.07
C GLY A 477 -8.46 -19.45 17.48
N ASP A 478 -9.36 -19.15 16.54
CA ASP A 478 -10.45 -18.18 16.72
C ASP A 478 -11.56 -18.77 17.58
N THR A 479 -12.04 -18.02 18.58
CA THR A 479 -13.22 -18.42 19.35
C THR A 479 -14.49 -18.02 18.60
N LEU A 480 -15.26 -19.01 18.12
CA LEU A 480 -16.52 -18.77 17.43
C LEU A 480 -17.68 -18.55 18.39
N LEU A 481 -17.73 -19.31 19.49
CA LEU A 481 -18.72 -19.18 20.57
C LEU A 481 -18.00 -19.20 21.92
N ALA A 482 -18.45 -18.36 22.85
CA ALA A 482 -17.91 -18.26 24.20
C ALA A 482 -19.02 -18.24 25.26
N ALA A 483 -18.67 -18.58 26.50
CA ALA A 483 -19.50 -18.33 27.67
C ALA A 483 -19.29 -16.89 28.18
N PRO A 484 -20.18 -16.34 29.04
CA PRO A 484 -20.06 -14.99 29.58
C PRO A 484 -18.79 -14.72 30.37
N ASN A 485 -18.21 -15.75 30.97
CA ASN A 485 -16.93 -15.67 31.67
C ASN A 485 -15.70 -15.72 30.72
N GLY A 486 -15.91 -15.64 29.40
CA GLY A 486 -14.85 -15.70 28.39
C GLY A 486 -14.35 -17.11 28.06
N ARG A 487 -14.93 -18.17 28.66
CA ARG A 487 -14.56 -19.56 28.32
C ARG A 487 -14.91 -19.85 26.86
N PRO A 488 -13.95 -20.30 26.03
CA PRO A 488 -14.25 -20.73 24.66
C PRO A 488 -15.07 -22.02 24.65
N LEU A 489 -16.16 -22.04 23.88
CA LEU A 489 -17.07 -23.19 23.73
C LEU A 489 -16.96 -23.82 22.34
N VAL A 490 -16.64 -23.02 21.32
CA VAL A 490 -16.29 -23.48 19.98
C VAL A 490 -15.06 -22.72 19.50
N LYS A 491 -14.01 -23.45 19.08
CA LYS A 491 -12.81 -22.85 18.46
C LYS A 491 -12.64 -23.34 17.03
N ARG A 492 -12.10 -22.46 16.19
CA ARG A 492 -11.77 -22.72 14.79
C ARG A 492 -10.30 -22.48 14.52
N HIS A 493 -9.70 -23.39 13.77
CA HIS A 493 -8.41 -23.21 13.10
C HIS A 493 -8.59 -23.20 11.59
N LEU A 494 -7.69 -22.50 10.90
CA LEU A 494 -7.59 -22.54 9.45
C LEU A 494 -6.60 -23.64 9.04
N LEU A 495 -6.94 -24.35 7.97
CA LEU A 495 -6.06 -25.31 7.31
C LEU A 495 -6.17 -25.05 5.81
N GLU A 496 -5.21 -24.30 5.28
CA GLU A 496 -5.26 -23.70 3.94
C GLU A 496 -6.58 -22.95 3.70
N LEU A 497 -7.44 -23.41 2.78
CA LEU A 497 -8.75 -22.80 2.50
C LEU A 497 -9.86 -23.29 3.42
N GLY A 498 -9.68 -24.44 4.05
CA GLY A 498 -10.67 -25.04 4.94
C GLY A 498 -10.60 -24.51 6.35
N ARG A 499 -11.64 -24.89 7.09
CA ARG A 499 -11.85 -24.44 8.46
C ARG A 499 -12.14 -25.67 9.31
N VAL A 500 -11.37 -25.83 10.37
CA VAL A 500 -11.53 -26.93 11.32
C VAL A 500 -12.02 -26.36 12.63
N ALA A 501 -13.28 -26.61 12.95
CA ALA A 501 -13.92 -26.21 14.18
C ALA A 501 -14.13 -27.40 15.10
N VAL A 502 -13.97 -27.19 16.41
CA VAL A 502 -14.30 -28.16 17.44
C VAL A 502 -15.33 -27.53 18.36
N THR A 503 -16.43 -28.23 18.61
CA THR A 503 -17.47 -27.79 19.56
C THR A 503 -17.42 -28.60 20.84
N LEU A 504 -17.52 -27.90 21.98
CA LEU A 504 -17.63 -28.49 23.32
C LEU A 504 -19.07 -28.55 23.83
N LEU A 505 -20.05 -28.30 22.95
CA LEU A 505 -21.49 -28.29 23.21
C LEU A 505 -22.11 -29.64 22.77
N PRO A 506 -22.25 -30.62 23.68
CA PRO A 506 -22.69 -31.96 23.31
C PRO A 506 -24.22 -32.11 23.14
N ARG A 507 -25.00 -31.10 23.56
CA ARG A 507 -26.46 -31.21 23.70
C ARG A 507 -27.18 -29.95 23.24
N THR A 508 -26.84 -29.44 22.05
CA THR A 508 -27.55 -28.26 21.52
C THR A 508 -29.01 -28.59 21.21
N TYR A 509 -29.34 -29.86 20.96
CA TYR A 509 -30.72 -30.31 20.74
C TYR A 509 -31.70 -29.97 21.89
N GLU A 510 -31.23 -29.77 23.12
CA GLU A 510 -32.08 -29.38 24.26
C GLU A 510 -32.80 -28.05 23.98
N TRP A 511 -32.16 -27.11 23.27
CA TRP A 511 -32.79 -25.87 22.81
C TRP A 511 -33.90 -26.11 21.78
N LYS A 512 -33.70 -27.07 20.86
CA LYS A 512 -34.73 -27.44 19.87
C LYS A 512 -35.95 -28.05 20.56
N LEU A 513 -35.75 -28.89 21.58
CA LEU A 513 -36.83 -29.51 22.34
C LEU A 513 -37.59 -28.49 23.21
N ASN A 514 -36.88 -27.52 23.77
CA ASN A 514 -37.44 -26.49 24.63
C ASN A 514 -38.02 -25.28 23.87
N GLN A 515 -38.03 -25.31 22.52
CA GLN A 515 -38.57 -24.26 21.65
C GLN A 515 -38.04 -22.86 21.99
N THR A 516 -36.72 -22.72 22.08
CA THR A 516 -36.03 -21.48 22.50
C THR A 516 -36.05 -20.37 21.45
N ASN A 517 -37.22 -20.03 20.90
CA ASN A 517 -37.48 -18.90 19.99
C ASN A 517 -36.47 -18.75 18.83
N GLY A 518 -36.01 -19.87 18.24
CA GLY A 518 -35.07 -19.84 17.12
C GLY A 518 -33.58 -19.84 17.50
N ALA A 519 -33.22 -19.91 18.80
CA ALA A 519 -31.82 -19.88 19.23
C ALA A 519 -31.01 -21.09 18.73
N TYR A 520 -31.65 -22.25 18.59
CA TYR A 520 -31.03 -23.44 17.99
C TYR A 520 -30.68 -23.20 16.52
N GLU A 521 -31.63 -22.68 15.74
CA GLU A 521 -31.48 -22.37 14.32
C GLU A 521 -30.41 -21.29 14.10
N GLN A 522 -30.40 -20.24 14.93
CA GLN A 522 -29.39 -19.18 14.90
C GLN A 522 -27.98 -19.72 15.15
N LEU A 523 -27.82 -20.58 16.18
CA LEU A 523 -26.53 -21.17 16.52
C LEU A 523 -25.96 -21.96 15.33
N TRP A 524 -26.77 -22.84 14.74
CA TRP A 524 -26.31 -23.67 13.63
C TRP A 524 -26.13 -22.88 12.34
N HIS A 525 -26.99 -21.91 12.05
CA HIS A 525 -26.79 -21.01 10.92
C HIS A 525 -25.46 -20.25 11.03
N TYR A 526 -25.16 -19.68 12.20
CA TYR A 526 -23.89 -19.02 12.47
C TYR A 526 -22.69 -19.97 12.32
N LEU A 527 -22.73 -21.15 12.96
CA LEU A 527 -21.60 -22.09 12.87
C LEU A 527 -21.37 -22.58 11.44
N VAL A 528 -22.43 -22.87 10.68
CA VAL A 528 -22.31 -23.27 9.27
C VAL A 528 -21.71 -22.13 8.44
N GLN A 529 -22.18 -20.89 8.60
CA GLN A 529 -21.61 -19.73 7.91
C GLN A 529 -20.12 -19.51 8.23
N GLN A 530 -19.71 -19.80 9.46
CA GLN A 530 -18.34 -19.60 9.92
C GLN A 530 -17.37 -20.74 9.56
N VAL A 531 -17.86 -21.92 9.20
CA VAL A 531 -17.05 -23.14 9.03
C VAL A 531 -17.17 -23.76 7.65
N ALA A 532 -18.34 -23.75 7.02
CA ALA A 532 -18.55 -24.36 5.70
C ALA A 532 -17.65 -23.73 4.62
N ARG A 533 -17.39 -24.49 3.56
CA ARG A 533 -16.64 -24.04 2.39
C ARG A 533 -17.21 -22.74 1.83
N ASN A 534 -16.34 -21.86 1.35
CA ASN A 534 -16.80 -20.76 0.52
C ASN A 534 -17.18 -21.31 -0.86
N THR A 535 -18.47 -21.43 -1.14
CA THR A 535 -19.02 -21.97 -2.39
C THR A 535 -19.11 -20.92 -3.50
N GLN A 536 -18.69 -19.69 -3.26
CA GLN A 536 -18.56 -18.70 -4.33
C GLN A 536 -17.56 -19.22 -5.36
N ASP A 537 -17.98 -19.26 -6.62
CA ASP A 537 -17.11 -19.54 -7.76
C ASP A 537 -15.91 -18.60 -7.76
N ASP A 538 -14.87 -18.96 -8.51
CA ASP A 538 -13.73 -18.09 -8.71
C ASP A 538 -14.22 -16.72 -9.22
N PHE A 539 -13.59 -15.62 -8.80
CA PHE A 539 -13.97 -14.28 -9.25
C PHE A 539 -12.82 -13.28 -9.17
N TRP A 540 -12.81 -12.29 -10.06
CA TRP A 540 -11.88 -11.18 -9.99
C TRP A 540 -12.32 -10.18 -8.92
N LEU A 541 -11.38 -9.77 -8.05
CA LEU A 541 -11.62 -8.74 -7.05
C LEU A 541 -11.99 -7.42 -7.73
N LYS A 542 -12.97 -6.72 -7.15
CA LYS A 542 -13.39 -5.40 -7.61
C LYS A 542 -12.23 -4.41 -7.57
N GLU A 543 -12.22 -3.47 -8.51
CA GLU A 543 -11.25 -2.39 -8.53
C GLU A 543 -11.45 -1.43 -7.36
N GLN A 544 -10.38 -0.73 -6.95
CA GLN A 544 -10.49 0.28 -5.92
C GLN A 544 -11.30 1.47 -6.42
N ASN A 545 -12.29 1.90 -5.65
CA ASN A 545 -13.24 2.94 -6.06
C ASN A 545 -12.58 4.31 -6.30
N ASN A 546 -11.47 4.61 -5.64
CA ASN A 546 -10.76 5.90 -5.66
C ASN A 546 -9.51 5.94 -6.56
N GLN A 547 -9.23 4.87 -7.32
CA GLN A 547 -8.09 4.82 -8.23
C GLN A 547 -8.55 4.72 -9.68
N LEU A 548 -7.81 5.35 -10.59
CA LEU A 548 -8.02 5.22 -12.02
C LEU A 548 -6.89 4.44 -12.69
N THR A 549 -7.28 3.60 -13.63
CA THR A 549 -6.36 2.87 -14.50
C THR A 549 -6.08 3.72 -15.73
N PHE A 550 -4.81 4.04 -16.00
CA PHE A 550 -4.40 4.83 -17.15
C PHE A 550 -3.52 4.03 -18.11
N THR A 551 -3.53 4.39 -19.38
CA THR A 551 -2.65 3.82 -20.42
C THR A 551 -1.18 3.91 -20.01
N ASN A 552 -0.43 2.84 -20.22
CA ASN A 552 0.99 2.69 -19.89
C ASN A 552 1.35 2.95 -18.42
N LYS A 553 0.38 2.88 -17.52
CA LYS A 553 0.60 2.92 -16.06
C LYS A 553 0.38 1.52 -15.48
N GLN A 554 1.12 1.23 -14.42
CA GLN A 554 0.99 -0.05 -13.72
C GLN A 554 -0.39 -0.14 -13.08
N SER A 555 -1.06 -1.27 -13.28
CA SER A 555 -2.32 -1.64 -12.67
C SER A 555 -2.21 -3.02 -12.02
N GLN A 556 -3.15 -3.35 -11.15
CA GLN A 556 -3.18 -4.64 -10.46
C GLN A 556 -4.53 -5.32 -10.65
N ALA A 557 -4.52 -6.60 -11.00
CA ALA A 557 -5.68 -7.47 -10.99
C ALA A 557 -5.46 -8.63 -10.03
N CYS A 558 -6.48 -8.99 -9.27
CA CYS A 558 -6.43 -10.11 -8.34
C CYS A 558 -7.63 -11.01 -8.54
N LEU A 559 -7.39 -12.31 -8.64
CA LEU A 559 -8.38 -13.38 -8.73
C LEU A 559 -8.49 -14.04 -7.37
N ARG A 560 -9.71 -14.32 -6.92
CA ARG A 560 -9.98 -15.21 -5.79
C ARG A 560 -10.48 -16.54 -6.32
N THR A 561 -9.92 -17.64 -5.82
CA THR A 561 -10.28 -19.00 -6.20
C THR A 561 -11.07 -19.68 -5.08
N SER A 562 -12.06 -20.48 -5.47
CA SER A 562 -12.88 -21.31 -4.61
C SER A 562 -12.13 -22.52 -4.07
N LYS A 563 -11.14 -23.01 -4.83
CA LYS A 563 -10.28 -24.17 -4.50
C LYS A 563 -8.80 -23.80 -4.63
N LEU A 564 -7.94 -24.63 -4.01
CA LEU A 564 -6.50 -24.55 -4.23
C LEU A 564 -6.19 -24.95 -5.67
N ARG A 565 -5.35 -24.15 -6.33
CA ARG A 565 -4.89 -24.38 -7.70
C ARG A 565 -3.37 -24.52 -7.71
N GLN A 566 -2.86 -25.35 -8.62
CA GLN A 566 -1.41 -25.46 -8.87
C GLN A 566 -0.87 -24.26 -9.68
N GLY A 567 -1.76 -23.54 -10.36
CA GLY A 567 -1.48 -22.30 -11.07
C GLY A 567 -2.77 -21.59 -11.49
N ALA A 568 -2.66 -20.31 -11.80
CA ALA A 568 -3.75 -19.53 -12.38
C ALA A 568 -3.21 -18.74 -13.57
N HIS A 569 -3.85 -18.88 -14.73
CA HIS A 569 -3.44 -18.19 -15.95
C HIS A 569 -4.53 -17.20 -16.36
N GLY A 570 -4.27 -15.91 -16.21
CA GLY A 570 -5.19 -14.88 -16.67
C GLY A 570 -4.89 -14.47 -18.11
N VAL A 571 -5.87 -13.90 -18.81
CA VAL A 571 -5.69 -13.14 -20.04
C VAL A 571 -6.40 -11.81 -19.93
N ILE A 572 -5.77 -10.82 -20.53
CA ILE A 572 -6.33 -9.51 -20.83
C ILE A 572 -6.71 -9.48 -22.31
N GLU A 573 -7.96 -9.17 -22.62
CA GLU A 573 -8.42 -8.86 -23.98
C GLU A 573 -8.73 -7.36 -24.06
N TYR A 574 -8.25 -6.70 -25.11
CA TYR A 574 -8.47 -5.28 -25.36
C TYR A 574 -8.51 -4.99 -26.85
N ILE A 575 -9.03 -3.84 -27.24
CA ILE A 575 -8.99 -3.39 -28.63
C ILE A 575 -7.67 -2.66 -28.86
N ASP A 576 -6.87 -3.16 -29.80
CA ASP A 576 -5.64 -2.51 -30.21
C ASP A 576 -5.97 -1.31 -31.11
N GLU A 577 -5.48 -0.12 -30.77
CA GLU A 577 -5.83 1.12 -31.50
C GLU A 577 -5.27 1.15 -32.92
N GLN A 578 -4.14 0.47 -33.18
CA GLN A 578 -3.49 0.53 -34.48
C GLN A 578 -4.17 -0.38 -35.50
N SER A 579 -4.56 -1.58 -35.07
CA SER A 579 -5.20 -2.59 -35.92
C SER A 579 -6.73 -2.54 -35.87
N GLY A 580 -7.33 -2.04 -34.78
CA GLY A 580 -8.76 -2.14 -34.50
C GLY A 580 -9.22 -3.56 -34.14
N GLU A 581 -8.29 -4.51 -33.98
CA GLU A 581 -8.57 -5.90 -33.66
C GLU A 581 -8.50 -6.17 -32.16
N ILE A 582 -9.09 -7.30 -31.72
CA ILE A 582 -8.98 -7.75 -30.33
C ILE A 582 -7.59 -8.36 -30.13
N ALA A 583 -6.76 -7.68 -29.34
CA ALA A 583 -5.48 -8.18 -28.89
C ALA A 583 -5.61 -8.92 -27.55
N GLN A 584 -4.77 -9.95 -27.37
CA GLN A 584 -4.71 -10.73 -26.14
C GLN A 584 -3.33 -10.63 -25.51
N GLN A 585 -3.29 -10.40 -24.21
CA GLN A 585 -2.05 -10.39 -23.42
C GLN A 585 -2.17 -11.36 -22.25
N PRO A 586 -1.21 -12.30 -22.08
CA PRO A 586 -1.21 -13.19 -20.92
C PRO A 586 -0.94 -12.40 -19.63
N LEU A 587 -1.67 -12.75 -18.58
CA LEU A 587 -1.54 -12.16 -17.25
C LEU A 587 -0.90 -13.19 -16.30
N MET A 588 0.32 -12.89 -15.86
CA MET A 588 1.09 -13.75 -14.97
C MET A 588 0.62 -13.55 -13.53
N LEU A 589 -0.27 -14.42 -13.07
CA LEU A 589 -0.84 -14.37 -11.73
C LEU A 589 0.08 -15.10 -10.73
N ASN A 590 0.44 -14.39 -9.66
CA ASN A 590 1.23 -14.93 -8.56
C ASN A 590 0.36 -15.10 -7.32
N GLN A 591 0.43 -16.27 -6.69
CA GLN A 591 -0.27 -16.57 -5.45
C GLN A 591 0.23 -15.67 -4.31
N ARG A 592 -0.67 -15.17 -3.47
CA ARG A 592 -0.31 -14.48 -2.24
C ARG A 592 0.06 -15.50 -1.16
N PRO A 593 1.28 -15.46 -0.57
CA PRO A 593 1.70 -16.45 0.42
C PRO A 593 0.78 -16.54 1.65
N GLU A 594 0.26 -15.41 2.12
CA GLU A 594 -0.64 -15.37 3.29
C GLU A 594 -2.11 -15.67 2.95
N GLN A 595 -2.46 -15.67 1.66
CA GLN A 595 -3.84 -15.82 1.15
C GLN A 595 -3.81 -16.73 -0.08
N PRO A 596 -3.67 -18.06 0.10
CA PRO A 596 -3.40 -18.99 -1.01
C PRO A 596 -4.53 -19.11 -2.04
N ASN A 597 -5.74 -18.64 -1.72
CA ASN A 597 -6.81 -18.49 -2.71
C ASN A 597 -6.76 -17.18 -3.50
N ILE A 598 -5.82 -16.28 -3.26
CA ILE A 598 -5.72 -15.00 -3.97
C ILE A 598 -4.48 -15.01 -4.84
N TRP A 599 -4.71 -14.74 -6.13
CA TRP A 599 -3.69 -14.70 -7.16
C TRP A 599 -3.68 -13.30 -7.78
N CYS A 600 -2.57 -12.59 -7.77
CA CYS A 600 -2.49 -11.22 -8.25
C CYS A 600 -1.43 -11.07 -9.34
N ALA A 601 -1.69 -10.15 -10.26
CA ALA A 601 -0.76 -9.76 -11.31
C ALA A 601 -0.69 -8.24 -11.42
N HIS A 602 0.46 -7.77 -11.89
CA HIS A 602 0.65 -6.40 -12.34
C HIS A 602 0.68 -6.37 -13.86
N TYR A 603 0.07 -5.36 -14.47
CA TYR A 603 0.01 -5.19 -15.91
C TYR A 603 0.05 -3.70 -16.29
N TRP A 604 0.38 -3.42 -17.54
CA TRP A 604 0.44 -2.06 -18.11
C TRP A 604 -0.45 -2.04 -19.34
N PRO A 605 -1.65 -1.43 -19.26
CA PRO A 605 -2.55 -1.38 -20.40
C PRO A 605 -1.94 -0.59 -21.56
N PRO A 606 -1.87 -1.14 -22.78
CA PRO A 606 -1.21 -0.47 -23.91
C PRO A 606 -2.07 0.58 -24.60
N SER A 607 -3.40 0.43 -24.57
CA SER A 607 -4.38 1.36 -25.14
C SER A 607 -5.47 1.73 -24.12
N PRO A 608 -6.10 2.91 -24.25
CA PRO A 608 -7.34 3.24 -23.53
C PRO A 608 -8.53 2.40 -24.02
N GLY A 609 -9.60 2.36 -23.24
CA GLY A 609 -10.82 1.61 -23.58
C GLY A 609 -11.16 0.50 -22.60
N TRP A 610 -12.14 -0.32 -22.97
CA TRP A 610 -12.54 -1.48 -22.19
C TRP A 610 -11.53 -2.62 -22.33
N LEU A 611 -11.15 -3.16 -21.18
CA LEU A 611 -10.30 -4.32 -20.99
C LEU A 611 -11.13 -5.42 -20.33
N ARG A 612 -11.09 -6.63 -20.87
CA ARG A 612 -11.70 -7.82 -20.27
C ARG A 612 -10.61 -8.69 -19.65
N LEU A 613 -10.77 -8.98 -18.37
CA LEU A 613 -9.99 -9.96 -17.64
C LEU A 613 -10.73 -11.28 -17.66
N SER A 614 -10.04 -12.36 -18.01
CA SER A 614 -10.60 -13.71 -18.06
C SER A 614 -9.61 -14.70 -17.46
N LEU A 615 -10.10 -15.69 -16.73
CA LEU A 615 -9.29 -16.84 -16.29
C LEU A 615 -9.30 -17.92 -17.37
N LYS A 616 -8.13 -18.42 -17.74
CA LYS A 616 -7.98 -19.60 -18.60
C LYS A 616 -8.08 -20.88 -17.78
N ASP A 617 -8.47 -21.97 -18.45
CA ASP A 617 -8.40 -23.30 -17.87
C ASP A 617 -6.96 -23.76 -17.62
N GLU A 618 -6.78 -24.90 -16.95
CA GLU A 618 -5.46 -25.48 -16.65
C GLU A 618 -4.66 -25.85 -17.91
N GLN A 619 -5.32 -25.97 -19.07
CA GLN A 619 -4.69 -26.21 -20.38
C GLN A 619 -4.32 -24.91 -21.12
N GLY A 620 -4.59 -23.73 -20.55
CA GLY A 620 -4.24 -22.44 -21.15
C GLY A 620 -5.18 -22.00 -22.27
N ASN A 621 -6.35 -22.61 -22.40
CA ASN A 621 -7.39 -22.20 -23.33
C ASN A 621 -8.32 -21.17 -22.65
N VAL A 622 -8.73 -20.15 -23.41
CA VAL A 622 -9.89 -19.34 -23.03
C VAL A 622 -11.10 -20.22 -23.33
N ASN A 623 -11.97 -20.48 -22.36
CA ASN A 623 -13.25 -21.18 -22.61
C ASN A 623 -14.18 -20.28 -23.43
N VAL A 624 -13.90 -20.14 -24.72
CA VAL A 624 -14.78 -19.45 -25.66
C VAL A 624 -15.88 -20.43 -26.03
N GLN A 625 -17.00 -20.36 -25.33
CA GLN A 625 -18.25 -20.97 -25.81
C GLN A 625 -18.73 -20.17 -27.03
N LYS A 626 -18.29 -20.56 -28.23
CA LYS A 626 -19.05 -20.27 -29.47
C LYS A 626 -20.30 -21.14 -29.42
N GLY A 627 -21.46 -20.50 -29.31
CA GLY A 627 -22.74 -21.19 -29.23
C GLY A 627 -22.91 -22.21 -30.35
N SER A 628 -23.06 -23.48 -29.98
CA SER A 628 -23.72 -24.51 -30.78
C SER A 628 -23.99 -25.75 -29.92
N SER A 629 -25.23 -26.20 -29.99
CA SER A 629 -25.82 -27.46 -29.48
C SER A 629 -25.77 -27.75 -27.98
N VAL A 630 -26.93 -27.56 -27.36
CA VAL A 630 -27.41 -28.14 -26.11
C VAL A 630 -27.45 -29.66 -26.23
N ASN A 631 -26.81 -30.37 -25.29
CA ASN A 631 -27.29 -31.60 -24.62
C ASN A 631 -26.15 -32.30 -23.85
N THR A 632 -25.76 -31.73 -22.71
CA THR A 632 -25.17 -32.48 -21.59
C THR A 632 -25.48 -31.72 -20.31
N SER A 633 -26.04 -32.42 -19.33
CA SER A 633 -26.47 -31.94 -18.01
C SER A 633 -25.29 -31.65 -17.07
N GLN A 634 -24.31 -30.89 -17.54
CA GLN A 634 -23.28 -30.26 -16.73
C GLN A 634 -23.41 -28.75 -16.96
N ALA A 635 -23.76 -28.00 -15.92
CA ALA A 635 -23.80 -26.55 -15.98
C ALA A 635 -22.46 -26.02 -16.52
N PRO A 636 -22.46 -25.09 -17.49
CA PRO A 636 -21.22 -24.57 -18.04
C PRO A 636 -20.41 -23.90 -16.93
N LEU A 637 -19.17 -24.34 -16.72
CA LEU A 637 -18.17 -23.64 -15.92
C LEU A 637 -17.91 -22.28 -16.58
N LEU A 638 -18.67 -21.26 -16.18
CA LEU A 638 -18.42 -19.88 -16.57
C LEU A 638 -17.02 -19.51 -16.05
N THR A 639 -16.09 -19.22 -16.96
CA THR A 639 -14.80 -18.68 -16.56
C THR A 639 -15.02 -17.32 -15.90
N PRO A 640 -14.38 -17.03 -14.76
CA PRO A 640 -14.54 -15.74 -14.13
C PRO A 640 -14.00 -14.63 -15.02
N GLU A 641 -14.85 -13.63 -15.22
CA GLU A 641 -14.59 -12.49 -16.08
C GLU A 641 -14.89 -11.18 -15.38
N GLN A 642 -14.13 -10.16 -15.73
CA GLN A 642 -14.36 -8.80 -15.22
C GLN A 642 -13.92 -7.78 -16.26
N TYR A 643 -14.77 -6.77 -16.49
CA TYR A 643 -14.43 -5.63 -17.33
C TYR A 643 -13.88 -4.49 -16.49
N ARG A 644 -12.85 -3.83 -17.01
CA ARG A 644 -12.24 -2.62 -16.44
C ARG A 644 -12.01 -1.61 -17.55
N TYR A 645 -12.04 -0.34 -17.22
CA TYR A 645 -11.81 0.71 -18.19
C TYR A 645 -10.46 1.37 -17.99
N VAL A 646 -9.75 1.57 -19.09
CA VAL A 646 -8.44 2.22 -19.15
C VAL A 646 -8.64 3.62 -19.69
N TYR A 647 -8.25 4.62 -18.90
CA TYR A 647 -8.35 6.02 -19.26
C TYR A 647 -7.11 6.49 -20.03
N PRO A 648 -7.27 7.37 -21.03
CA PRO A 648 -6.13 8.01 -21.67
C PRO A 648 -5.44 8.97 -20.69
N THR A 649 -4.13 9.15 -20.83
CA THR A 649 -3.35 10.06 -19.96
C THR A 649 -3.71 11.55 -20.14
N THR A 650 -4.47 11.88 -21.19
CA THR A 650 -5.01 13.22 -21.45
C THR A 650 -6.31 13.50 -20.68
N GLY A 651 -7.00 12.47 -20.17
CA GLY A 651 -8.20 12.62 -19.35
C GLY A 651 -7.88 12.91 -17.88
N TRP A 652 -8.86 13.40 -17.13
CA TRP A 652 -8.75 13.57 -15.67
C TRP A 652 -7.54 14.42 -15.22
N LEU A 653 -7.19 15.49 -15.96
CA LEU A 653 -5.99 16.29 -15.69
C LEU A 653 -5.98 16.92 -14.30
N ALA A 654 -7.11 17.48 -13.84
CA ALA A 654 -7.24 18.07 -12.51
C ALA A 654 -6.99 17.03 -11.40
N GLN A 655 -7.54 15.82 -11.54
CA GLN A 655 -7.30 14.71 -10.61
C GLN A 655 -5.83 14.28 -10.65
N GLN A 656 -5.26 14.04 -11.84
CA GLN A 656 -3.86 13.64 -11.97
C GLN A 656 -2.92 14.68 -11.33
N GLN A 657 -3.21 15.97 -11.47
CA GLN A 657 -2.45 17.04 -10.83
C GLN A 657 -2.65 17.05 -9.31
N ALA A 658 -3.91 16.96 -8.82
CA ALA A 658 -4.22 16.94 -7.40
C ALA A 658 -3.46 15.83 -6.65
N PHE A 659 -3.42 14.62 -7.24
CA PHE A 659 -2.68 13.48 -6.68
C PHE A 659 -1.17 13.72 -6.61
N LYS A 660 -0.56 14.34 -7.64
CA LYS A 660 0.87 14.67 -7.64
C LYS A 660 1.22 15.83 -6.70
N HIS A 661 0.38 16.86 -6.62
CA HIS A 661 0.51 17.95 -5.66
C HIS A 661 0.47 17.41 -4.23
N ASN A 662 -0.53 16.59 -3.90
CA ASN A 662 -0.67 16.00 -2.58
C ASN A 662 0.52 15.10 -2.22
N ALA A 663 0.93 14.21 -3.14
CA ALA A 663 2.09 13.32 -2.91
C ALA A 663 3.39 14.11 -2.71
N SER A 664 3.67 15.09 -3.58
CA SER A 664 4.86 15.95 -3.47
C SER A 664 4.86 16.78 -2.20
N LYS A 665 3.72 17.35 -1.81
CA LYS A 665 3.58 18.10 -0.56
C LYS A 665 3.83 17.22 0.67
N SER A 666 3.30 15.99 0.69
CA SER A 666 3.54 15.04 1.78
C SER A 666 5.02 14.67 1.89
N VAL A 667 5.70 14.40 0.77
CA VAL A 667 7.14 14.08 0.78
C VAL A 667 7.99 15.28 1.22
N ALA A 668 7.69 16.48 0.74
CA ALA A 668 8.39 17.69 1.15
C ALA A 668 8.25 17.96 2.66
N ALA A 669 7.05 17.78 3.21
CA ALA A 669 6.78 17.94 4.64
C ALA A 669 7.52 16.93 5.54
N LEU A 670 7.87 15.76 5.00
CA LEU A 670 8.60 14.69 5.69
C LEU A 670 10.10 14.70 5.39
N SER A 671 10.58 15.71 4.65
CA SER A 671 11.99 15.80 4.26
C SER A 671 12.87 16.40 5.36
N SER A 672 14.16 16.05 5.34
CA SER A 672 15.13 16.64 6.27
C SER A 672 15.23 18.16 6.08
N ALA A 673 15.51 18.89 7.16
CA ALA A 673 15.93 20.28 7.05
C ALA A 673 17.18 20.39 6.17
N ARG A 674 17.36 21.54 5.51
CA ARG A 674 18.55 21.80 4.66
C ARG A 674 19.82 21.54 5.46
N HIS A 675 20.52 20.46 5.12
CA HIS A 675 21.85 20.17 5.63
C HIS A 675 22.91 20.76 4.71
N VAL A 676 23.82 21.52 5.31
CA VAL A 676 24.94 22.16 4.63
C VAL A 676 26.20 21.44 5.07
N ASP A 677 26.84 20.71 4.16
CA ASP A 677 28.12 20.08 4.44
C ASP A 677 29.20 21.17 4.49
N SER A 678 29.78 21.37 5.67
CA SER A 678 30.87 22.31 5.88
C SER A 678 32.22 21.62 5.69
N SER A 679 32.97 22.03 4.67
CA SER A 679 34.35 21.57 4.44
C SER A 679 35.35 22.66 4.84
N GLN A 680 36.45 22.28 5.49
CA GLN A 680 37.55 23.20 5.81
C GLN A 680 38.58 23.19 4.69
N VAL A 681 38.75 24.32 4.01
CA VAL A 681 39.72 24.49 2.91
C VAL A 681 40.87 25.38 3.40
N PRO A 682 42.15 24.95 3.28
CA PRO A 682 43.29 25.78 3.69
C PRO A 682 43.45 27.00 2.77
N ILE A 683 43.75 28.16 3.34
CA ILE A 683 44.03 29.37 2.56
C ILE A 683 45.41 29.25 1.89
N ASN A 684 45.52 29.74 0.66
CA ASN A 684 46.80 29.82 -0.04
C ASN A 684 47.77 30.78 0.68
N LYS A 685 48.82 30.24 1.29
CA LYS A 685 49.84 31.00 2.04
C LYS A 685 50.78 31.85 1.15
N GLY A 686 50.76 31.65 -0.17
CA GLY A 686 51.63 32.35 -1.13
C GLY A 686 51.41 33.87 -1.18
N LEU A 687 50.16 34.32 -1.05
CA LEU A 687 49.84 35.76 -0.99
C LEU A 687 50.40 36.42 0.28
N PHE A 688 50.29 35.77 1.43
CA PHE A 688 50.85 36.29 2.68
C PHE A 688 52.37 36.42 2.61
N PHE A 689 53.05 35.43 2.01
CA PHE A 689 54.50 35.48 1.77
C PHE A 689 54.90 36.61 0.82
N GLY A 690 54.20 36.79 -0.30
CA GLY A 690 54.47 37.88 -1.24
C GLY A 690 54.35 39.27 -0.59
N CYS A 691 53.27 39.50 0.18
CA CYS A 691 53.05 40.76 0.90
C CYS A 691 54.10 40.98 2.00
N LEU A 692 54.51 39.93 2.73
CA LEU A 692 55.56 40.03 3.74
C LEU A 692 56.89 40.48 3.10
N VAL A 693 57.31 39.85 2.00
CA VAL A 693 58.55 40.20 1.30
C VAL A 693 58.50 41.64 0.79
N PHE A 694 57.36 42.07 0.24
CA PHE A 694 57.17 43.45 -0.21
C PHE A 694 57.32 44.46 0.94
N LEU A 695 56.66 44.22 2.08
CA LEU A 695 56.71 45.12 3.23
C LEU A 695 58.10 45.16 3.89
N LEU A 696 58.78 44.02 4.00
CA LEU A 696 60.17 43.97 4.48
C LEU A 696 61.13 44.71 3.54
N SER A 697 60.93 44.58 2.22
CA SER A 697 61.69 45.33 1.23
C SER A 697 61.44 46.82 1.37
N LEU A 698 60.19 47.23 1.57
CA LEU A 698 59.81 48.62 1.78
C LEU A 698 60.40 49.18 3.08
N LEU A 699 60.39 48.42 4.18
CA LEU A 699 61.08 48.78 5.44
C LEU A 699 62.59 48.96 5.24
N TRP A 700 63.23 48.12 4.44
CA TRP A 700 64.65 48.24 4.13
C TRP A 700 64.96 49.46 3.27
N ILE A 701 64.15 49.72 2.23
CA ILE A 701 64.25 50.89 1.35
C ILE A 701 64.07 52.18 2.16
N VAL A 702 63.00 52.27 2.96
CA VAL A 702 62.71 53.43 3.82
C VAL A 702 63.84 53.64 4.84
N ARG A 703 64.47 52.58 5.33
CA ARG A 703 65.62 52.67 6.25
C ARG A 703 66.93 53.07 5.57
N ARG A 704 67.09 52.85 4.26
CA ARG A 704 68.33 53.13 3.52
C ARG A 704 68.32 54.49 2.82
N LEU A 705 67.14 54.99 2.44
CA LEU A 705 66.94 56.26 1.74
C LEU A 705 66.62 57.45 2.67
N LEU A 706 66.30 57.19 3.95
CA LEU A 706 66.09 58.18 5.02
C LEU A 706 67.09 57.93 6.15
#